data_AF-A0AAX0UCM6-F1
#
_entry.id   AF-A0AAX0UCM6-F1
#
_cell.length_a   1.000
_cell.length_b   1.000
_cell.length_c   1.000
_cell.angle_alpha   90.00
_cell.angle_beta   90.00
_cell.angle_gamma   90.00
#
_symmetry.space_group_name_H-M   'P 1'
#
loop_
_entity.id
_entity.type
_entity.pdbx_description
1 polymer ?
#
loop_
_entity_poly.entity_id
_entity_poly.type
_entity_poly.pdbx_seq_one_letter_code
_entity_poly.pdbx_strand_id
1 'polypeptide(L)'
;MDLVAALTGYSQTTRHIRIDTAMPGAFVVERFHGREGVNESFRFEIDVLSSEPFLDLTPLIGHAARLRLATGAGERSWNGYVTHAAYADSDGEITRYRLTMESWLALLRLRRNCLYFVDVDTKDICERVFGDYPQARWRYELKEPLRKFSLRGQYRETDDTFVLRQLAEAGLSFRIEHAQDAGKEASGDHTVVVFDRRAPFRHGSTIAYNLQDVGDPDGVITQFSERHQMVPDRVVATSWKADELLALAGHAQQPPEDKAPVLPVREIYDGQRAGRFDTIDDAQRFAEQRLDALRLPKRIHYGAGSSRTLEIGAVHTLAGYLDRAITFVPLSIEHEAVNNLGADIGALLGRGELDKGLYRNRFVAVPDGTPIVPPHRDRPIVHGVQTAIVVGEAGSRVSSTRDHQVRVQFPWMRGTAPLPGGLTDTASRSNPAGHAPGDHRSGVLARVAESSAGPNFGHAFTPRVGAEVVIGFESGNIDMPVVLGQVYGGRVQPPFAAGEGSDANHPGTLTGLQTQTLDGQSGSRWVMDDAAGQLRHELSNSTANSRLAQGYLIDQQGAMRGAYRGEGFELATDGWGVVRAGEGVLVSSTARRLATSTQMDVAQSVGQLKQAVRTAQGMSESAAAAHAGGLAANAAQADFLKAIDPAQDGKYTGAVNGQSATKASGAQRDGGEPVERFAAPAVLMESPENIVLTTPHSAVSYAAQHVHLTAQRDAHVAAAATVAAASGDAVSLYAAAGGLRAIASDGPVSVEAHTSTMEILADQSVRITSTDDRIDVLAKDAIVLQQGPNRITLKGGDITVETPGQFLVKSGAHPFPGPAAQSVSLPPLPIPAPLALFDEQIRFVNEDGEPLGNVAYQLKLADGSTVSGVTDDNGRTERVSTDEPTAIQSATLTPTQVVDCCGRTSDVPPPAVKVDIKGVGTHDTLVGSSEQSVTVKGESRPLTDGEIEMAKTVFQDSIDYSAVRVHKGSYFWFNLQSKRTAVTPNNTMYFREEDFVEDFSVVSEEYPRRGWFMHEMTHVWQHQRGYAVRWHALTVTIRGESAYRYEIEPGQVFSDFNMEQQGNLVSDYFALVVVDNRGELIHAQPGSKNQLRQVLAPLLQDPKDASNLPK
;
A
#
# COMPACT_ATOMS: atom_id res chain seq x y z
N MET A 1 98.51 2.93 -12.67
CA MET A 1 97.91 3.41 -11.40
C MET A 1 96.77 2.49 -11.10
N ASP A 2 96.72 1.95 -9.89
CA ASP A 2 95.81 0.89 -9.50
C ASP A 2 94.40 1.48 -9.30
N LEU A 3 93.52 1.31 -10.30
CA LEU A 3 92.14 1.82 -10.25
C LEU A 3 91.43 1.25 -9.02
N VAL A 4 91.77 0.01 -8.62
CA VAL A 4 91.26 -0.65 -7.42
C VAL A 4 91.60 0.14 -6.15
N ALA A 5 92.77 0.79 -6.06
CA ALA A 5 93.16 1.57 -4.88
C ALA A 5 92.43 2.93 -4.78
N ALA A 6 92.16 3.60 -5.90
CA ALA A 6 91.30 4.80 -5.92
C ALA A 6 89.82 4.44 -5.61
N LEU A 7 89.43 3.20 -5.92
CA LEU A 7 88.08 2.67 -5.78
C LEU A 7 87.82 1.97 -4.43
N THR A 8 88.83 1.54 -3.66
CA THR A 8 88.63 1.15 -2.24
C THR A 8 88.02 2.26 -1.36
N GLY A 9 87.93 3.48 -1.89
CA GLY A 9 87.29 4.65 -1.29
C GLY A 9 85.87 4.99 -1.79
N TYR A 10 85.02 4.04 -2.22
CA TYR A 10 83.58 4.26 -2.51
C TYR A 10 82.73 4.64 -1.28
N SER A 11 83.32 5.31 -0.31
CA SER A 11 82.58 5.92 0.78
C SER A 11 81.89 7.19 0.28
N GLN A 12 80.60 7.30 0.52
CA GLN A 12 79.85 8.55 0.30
C GLN A 12 80.24 9.66 1.31
N THR A 13 81.07 9.36 2.32
CA THR A 13 81.36 10.23 3.49
C THR A 13 81.96 11.60 3.16
N THR A 14 82.68 11.77 2.05
CA THR A 14 83.28 13.06 1.64
C THR A 14 82.58 13.69 0.42
N ARG A 15 81.41 13.16 0.03
CA ARG A 15 80.68 13.58 -1.18
C ARG A 15 79.65 14.66 -0.91
N HIS A 16 79.45 15.55 -1.88
CA HIS A 16 78.44 16.60 -1.88
C HIS A 16 77.04 16.05 -2.09
N ILE A 17 76.92 14.97 -2.86
CA ILE A 17 75.67 14.28 -3.12
C ILE A 17 75.76 12.86 -2.59
N ARG A 18 74.77 12.44 -1.80
CA ARG A 18 74.68 11.11 -1.20
C ARG A 18 73.30 10.50 -1.44
N ILE A 19 73.23 9.17 -1.49
CA ILE A 19 71.99 8.42 -1.59
C ILE A 19 71.98 7.24 -0.62
N ASP A 20 70.89 7.09 0.11
CA ASP A 20 70.61 5.95 0.98
C ASP A 20 69.44 5.16 0.37
N THR A 21 69.60 3.85 0.21
CA THR A 21 68.60 2.96 -0.44
C THR A 21 68.43 1.66 0.36
N ALA A 22 67.49 0.81 -0.06
CA ALA A 22 67.32 -0.55 0.47
C ALA A 22 68.54 -1.48 0.23
N MET A 23 69.53 -1.05 -0.57
CA MET A 23 70.81 -1.72 -0.75
C MET A 23 71.93 -0.82 -0.18
N PRO A 24 72.21 -0.90 1.13
CA PRO A 24 73.16 0.01 1.79
C PRO A 24 74.56 -0.09 1.21
N GLY A 25 75.14 1.05 0.84
CA GLY A 25 76.51 1.13 0.30
C GLY A 25 76.69 0.63 -1.13
N ALA A 26 75.65 0.12 -1.79
CA ALA A 26 75.74 -0.43 -3.14
C ALA A 26 76.00 0.63 -4.24
N PHE A 27 75.70 1.90 -3.94
CA PHE A 27 75.66 2.97 -4.94
C PHE A 27 76.41 4.22 -4.47
N VAL A 28 77.01 4.93 -5.42
CA VAL A 28 77.53 6.30 -5.27
C VAL A 28 76.88 7.17 -6.35
N VAL A 29 76.35 8.34 -5.98
CA VAL A 29 75.70 9.23 -6.96
C VAL A 29 76.73 9.86 -7.89
N GLU A 30 76.53 9.76 -9.20
CA GLU A 30 77.28 10.52 -10.20
C GLU A 30 76.64 11.89 -10.41
N ARG A 31 75.33 11.89 -10.67
CA ARG A 31 74.54 13.09 -10.92
C ARG A 31 73.06 12.82 -10.67
N PHE A 32 72.30 13.90 -10.49
CA PHE A 32 70.84 13.80 -10.55
C PHE A 32 70.24 14.98 -11.29
N HIS A 33 69.10 14.72 -11.91
CA HIS A 33 68.20 15.72 -12.44
C HIS A 33 66.82 15.47 -11.84
N GLY A 34 66.10 16.52 -11.43
CA GLY A 34 64.76 16.30 -10.93
C GLY A 34 63.92 17.56 -10.87
N ARG A 35 62.63 17.36 -10.68
CA ARG A 35 61.63 18.42 -10.58
C ARG A 35 60.75 18.20 -9.37
N GLU A 36 60.51 19.26 -8.61
CA GLU A 36 59.50 19.33 -7.56
C GLU A 36 58.57 20.52 -7.82
N GLY A 37 57.30 20.43 -7.41
CA GLY A 37 56.29 21.43 -7.74
C GLY A 37 55.09 21.39 -6.79
N VAL A 38 54.43 22.53 -6.64
CA VAL A 38 53.10 22.59 -6.03
C VAL A 38 52.11 21.90 -6.96
N ASN A 39 51.24 21.07 -6.40
CA ASN A 39 50.28 20.23 -7.14
C ASN A 39 50.91 19.15 -8.04
N GLU A 40 52.19 18.83 -7.83
CA GLU A 40 52.92 17.82 -8.58
C GLU A 40 53.61 16.83 -7.64
N SER A 41 53.70 15.55 -8.03
CA SER A 41 54.67 14.64 -7.42
C SER A 41 56.06 15.08 -7.85
N PHE A 42 57.02 15.11 -6.93
CA PHE A 42 58.42 15.25 -7.34
C PHE A 42 58.87 13.99 -8.10
N ARG A 43 59.86 14.17 -8.98
CA ARG A 43 60.53 13.09 -9.70
C ARG A 43 62.01 13.42 -9.87
N PHE A 44 62.88 12.56 -9.34
CA PHE A 44 64.32 12.65 -9.47
C PHE A 44 64.86 11.45 -10.25
N GLU A 45 65.58 11.72 -11.33
CA GLU A 45 66.38 10.73 -12.06
C GLU A 45 67.82 10.83 -11.56
N ILE A 46 68.32 9.74 -10.97
CA ILE A 46 69.58 9.68 -10.26
C ILE A 46 70.46 8.65 -10.97
N ASP A 47 71.53 9.12 -11.58
CA ASP A 47 72.56 8.25 -12.15
C ASP A 47 73.53 7.87 -11.02
N VAL A 48 73.65 6.57 -10.76
CA VAL A 48 74.49 6.01 -9.70
C VAL A 48 75.50 5.03 -10.27
N LEU A 49 76.65 4.94 -9.61
CA LEU A 49 77.76 4.06 -9.95
C LEU A 49 77.88 2.96 -8.88
N SER A 50 78.20 1.75 -9.31
CA SER A 50 78.55 0.62 -8.45
C SER A 50 79.79 -0.10 -8.97
N SER A 51 80.58 -0.68 -8.07
CA SER A 51 81.64 -1.62 -8.41
C SER A 51 81.12 -3.03 -8.70
N GLU A 52 79.86 -3.30 -8.37
CA GLU A 52 79.23 -4.60 -8.64
C GLU A 52 78.45 -4.56 -9.96
N PRO A 53 78.86 -5.35 -10.97
CA PRO A 53 78.12 -5.45 -12.22
C PRO A 53 76.89 -6.34 -12.06
N PHE A 54 75.83 -6.02 -12.80
CA PHE A 54 74.58 -6.79 -12.87
C PHE A 54 73.88 -7.04 -11.52
N LEU A 55 73.81 -6.02 -10.67
CA LEU A 55 73.02 -6.05 -9.43
C LEU A 55 71.57 -6.43 -9.69
N ASP A 56 70.99 -7.28 -8.85
CA ASP A 56 69.54 -7.48 -8.81
C ASP A 56 68.87 -6.22 -8.25
N LEU A 57 68.17 -5.49 -9.12
CA LEU A 57 67.51 -4.23 -8.76
C LEU A 57 66.11 -4.43 -8.15
N THR A 58 65.59 -5.66 -8.11
CA THR A 58 64.28 -5.99 -7.55
C THR A 58 64.07 -5.45 -6.13
N PRO A 59 65.06 -5.51 -5.20
CA PRO A 59 64.92 -4.98 -3.85
C PRO A 59 64.74 -3.46 -3.78
N LEU A 60 65.04 -2.70 -4.84
CA LEU A 60 64.88 -1.25 -4.86
C LEU A 60 63.45 -0.83 -5.18
N ILE A 61 62.77 -1.54 -6.06
CA ILE A 61 61.46 -1.12 -6.59
C ILE A 61 60.42 -1.06 -5.45
N GLY A 62 59.73 0.07 -5.33
CA GLY A 62 58.72 0.33 -4.31
C GLY A 62 59.28 0.59 -2.90
N HIS A 63 60.59 0.56 -2.72
CA HIS A 63 61.25 0.81 -1.42
C HIS A 63 61.70 2.27 -1.30
N ALA A 64 61.85 2.69 -0.05
CA ALA A 64 62.27 4.04 0.30
C ALA A 64 63.70 4.35 -0.20
N ALA A 65 63.94 5.60 -0.56
CA ALA A 65 65.25 6.14 -0.88
C ALA A 65 65.36 7.60 -0.43
N ARG A 66 66.57 7.98 -0.01
CA ARG A 66 66.88 9.34 0.44
C ARG A 66 68.06 9.90 -0.33
N LEU A 67 67.84 11.01 -1.03
CA LEU A 67 68.86 11.79 -1.73
C LEU A 67 69.26 12.99 -0.85
N ARG A 68 70.57 13.22 -0.67
CA ARG A 68 71.10 14.29 0.18
C ARG A 68 72.08 15.16 -0.58
N LEU A 69 72.00 16.47 -0.35
CA LEU A 69 72.86 17.50 -0.93
C LEU A 69 73.48 18.34 0.18
N ALA A 70 74.80 18.47 0.20
CA ALA A 70 75.51 19.27 1.19
C ALA A 70 75.23 20.77 1.04
N THR A 71 74.98 21.45 2.16
CA THR A 71 74.75 22.91 2.27
C THR A 71 75.76 23.52 3.24
N GLY A 72 75.82 24.85 3.35
CA GLY A 72 76.70 25.56 4.29
C GLY A 72 76.35 25.31 5.75
N ALA A 73 75.06 25.07 6.04
CA ALA A 73 74.55 24.81 7.39
C ALA A 73 74.34 23.33 7.73
N GLY A 74 74.55 22.40 6.78
CA GLY A 74 74.30 20.97 6.96
C GLY A 74 74.06 20.22 5.66
N GLU A 75 72.92 19.56 5.53
CA GLU A 75 72.51 18.83 4.33
C GLU A 75 71.02 19.09 4.06
N ARG A 76 70.64 19.19 2.78
CA ARG A 76 69.26 19.14 2.32
C ARG A 76 68.93 17.72 1.86
N SER A 77 67.77 17.22 2.28
CA SER A 77 67.31 15.87 1.98
C SER A 77 66.01 15.85 1.18
N TRP A 78 65.94 14.96 0.20
CA TRP A 78 64.72 14.53 -0.47
C TRP A 78 64.49 13.06 -0.16
N ASN A 79 63.36 12.77 0.47
CA ASN A 79 62.90 11.42 0.82
C ASN A 79 61.80 10.99 -0.18
N GLY A 80 61.83 9.74 -0.64
CA GLY A 80 60.89 9.22 -1.62
C GLY A 80 60.96 7.71 -1.77
N TYR A 81 60.40 7.20 -2.87
CA TYR A 81 60.36 5.78 -3.20
C TYR A 81 60.92 5.56 -4.61
N VAL A 82 61.67 4.49 -4.81
CA VAL A 82 62.20 4.13 -6.13
C VAL A 82 61.10 3.49 -6.97
N THR A 83 60.63 4.18 -8.00
CA THR A 83 59.57 3.71 -8.91
C THR A 83 60.12 3.04 -10.16
N HIS A 84 61.36 3.34 -10.52
CA HIS A 84 62.06 2.73 -11.64
C HIS A 84 63.55 2.55 -11.31
N ALA A 85 64.13 1.44 -11.73
CA ALA A 85 65.56 1.18 -11.63
C ALA A 85 65.99 0.42 -12.89
N ALA A 86 67.04 0.91 -13.55
CA ALA A 86 67.52 0.33 -14.80
C ALA A 86 69.05 0.31 -14.85
N TYR A 87 69.59 -0.74 -15.47
CA TYR A 87 70.98 -0.77 -15.94
C TYR A 87 71.16 0.24 -17.07
N ALA A 88 72.24 1.02 -17.04
CA ALA A 88 72.56 1.99 -18.09
C ALA A 88 73.72 1.51 -18.98
N ASP A 89 74.94 1.53 -18.45
CA ASP A 89 76.16 1.12 -19.14
C ASP A 89 77.23 0.61 -18.15
N SER A 90 78.28 -0.03 -18.67
CA SER A 90 79.45 -0.46 -17.89
C SER A 90 80.71 -0.36 -18.75
N ASP A 91 81.81 0.07 -18.14
CA ASP A 91 83.14 0.12 -18.76
C ASP A 91 84.05 -1.05 -18.37
N GLY A 92 83.52 -2.02 -17.62
CA GLY A 92 84.22 -3.21 -17.13
C GLY A 92 84.77 -3.10 -15.71
N GLU A 93 84.97 -1.89 -15.18
CA GLU A 93 85.42 -1.66 -13.80
C GLU A 93 84.33 -0.98 -12.95
N ILE A 94 83.47 -0.17 -13.56
CA ILE A 94 82.33 0.50 -12.94
C ILE A 94 81.06 0.19 -13.76
N THR A 95 79.95 0.04 -13.05
CA THR A 95 78.62 -0.12 -13.67
C THR A 95 77.73 1.05 -13.29
N ARG A 96 77.08 1.65 -14.28
CA ARG A 96 76.11 2.73 -14.12
C ARG A 96 74.69 2.19 -14.10
N TYR A 97 73.91 2.69 -13.15
CA TYR A 97 72.48 2.44 -13.04
C TYR A 97 71.75 3.78 -12.98
N ARG A 98 70.48 3.79 -13.41
CA ARG A 98 69.58 4.93 -13.27
C ARG A 98 68.43 4.55 -12.36
N LEU A 99 68.25 5.33 -11.29
CA LEU A 99 67.12 5.23 -10.37
C LEU A 99 66.16 6.39 -10.59
N THR A 100 64.86 6.13 -10.57
CA THR A 100 63.82 7.15 -10.52
C THR A 100 63.19 7.14 -9.14
N MET A 101 63.31 8.25 -8.42
CA MET A 101 62.75 8.46 -7.08
C MET A 101 61.58 9.45 -7.15
N GLU A 102 60.41 9.04 -6.64
CA GLU A 102 59.18 9.83 -6.65
C GLU A 102 58.50 9.82 -5.27
N SER A 103 57.49 10.68 -5.10
CA SER A 103 56.58 10.64 -3.94
C SER A 103 55.73 9.36 -3.94
N TRP A 104 55.20 8.99 -2.77
CA TRP A 104 54.15 7.97 -2.67
C TRP A 104 52.92 8.27 -3.55
N LEU A 105 52.71 9.52 -3.96
CA LEU A 105 51.68 9.91 -4.94
C LEU A 105 51.81 9.17 -6.28
N ALA A 106 53.03 8.77 -6.68
CA ALA A 106 53.23 8.00 -7.91
C ALA A 106 52.50 6.65 -7.88
N LEU A 107 52.30 6.06 -6.69
CA LEU A 107 51.60 4.79 -6.52
C LEU A 107 50.11 4.90 -6.89
N LEU A 108 49.50 6.07 -6.73
CA LEU A 108 48.09 6.31 -7.04
C LEU A 108 47.81 6.26 -8.56
N ARG A 109 48.84 6.37 -9.40
CA ARG A 109 48.74 6.24 -10.86
C ARG A 109 48.61 4.78 -11.31
N LEU A 110 49.01 3.84 -10.45
CA LEU A 110 49.03 2.41 -10.76
C LEU A 110 47.69 1.72 -10.48
N ARG A 111 46.74 2.43 -9.87
CA ARG A 111 45.44 1.88 -9.47
C ARG A 111 44.30 2.68 -10.09
N ARG A 112 43.36 1.97 -10.73
CA ARG A 112 42.14 2.50 -11.37
C ARG A 112 40.91 1.80 -10.80
N ASN A 113 39.91 2.57 -10.38
CA ASN A 113 38.72 2.02 -9.71
C ASN A 113 37.40 2.62 -10.23
N CYS A 114 36.29 1.98 -9.82
CA CYS A 114 34.95 2.56 -9.82
C CYS A 114 34.38 2.47 -8.39
N LEU A 115 34.27 3.59 -7.68
CA LEU A 115 33.84 3.66 -6.27
C LEU A 115 32.81 4.76 -6.08
N TYR A 116 31.86 4.55 -5.16
CA TYR A 116 31.02 5.62 -4.65
C TYR A 116 31.40 5.98 -3.22
N PHE A 117 31.42 7.27 -2.96
CA PHE A 117 31.61 7.91 -1.67
C PHE A 117 30.31 8.63 -1.32
N VAL A 118 29.76 8.35 -0.15
CA VAL A 118 28.42 8.81 0.28
C VAL A 118 28.59 9.63 1.55
N ASP A 119 27.93 10.78 1.62
CA ASP A 119 27.90 11.68 2.77
C ASP A 119 29.29 12.05 3.32
N VAL A 120 30.21 12.45 2.44
CA VAL A 120 31.59 12.82 2.79
C VAL A 120 32.08 14.06 2.05
N ASP A 121 33.08 14.75 2.59
CA ASP A 121 33.73 15.87 1.92
C ASP A 121 35.02 15.47 1.18
N THR A 122 35.71 16.43 0.56
CA THR A 122 36.96 16.19 -0.17
C THR A 122 38.09 15.67 0.74
N LYS A 123 38.16 16.10 2.00
CA LYS A 123 39.18 15.65 2.95
C LYS A 123 38.96 14.18 3.28
N ASP A 124 37.73 13.81 3.63
CA ASP A 124 37.34 12.44 3.94
C ASP A 124 37.62 11.49 2.74
N ILE A 125 37.32 11.94 1.52
CA ILE A 125 37.60 11.19 0.29
C ILE A 125 39.11 10.95 0.15
N CYS A 126 39.92 12.00 0.27
CA CYS A 126 41.37 11.89 0.15
C CYS A 126 41.95 11.01 1.26
N GLU A 127 41.47 11.12 2.51
CA GLU A 127 41.89 10.26 3.62
C GLU A 127 41.59 8.78 3.36
N ARG A 128 40.41 8.46 2.79
CA ARG A 128 40.07 7.09 2.41
C ARG A 128 40.98 6.55 1.30
N VAL A 129 41.28 7.37 0.28
CA VAL A 129 42.17 6.95 -0.81
C VAL A 129 43.60 6.80 -0.29
N PHE A 130 44.12 7.77 0.47
CA PHE A 130 45.48 7.76 0.98
C PHE A 130 45.72 6.64 1.99
N GLY A 131 44.73 6.33 2.84
CA GLY A 131 44.85 5.26 3.82
C GLY A 131 44.94 3.84 3.22
N ASP A 132 44.67 3.67 1.92
CA ASP A 132 44.96 2.42 1.21
C ASP A 132 46.46 2.22 0.94
N TYR A 133 47.28 3.26 1.11
CA TYR A 133 48.72 3.28 0.84
C TYR A 133 49.50 3.47 2.14
N PRO A 134 50.13 2.41 2.71
CA PRO A 134 50.92 2.52 3.95
C PRO A 134 52.08 3.52 3.89
N GLN A 135 52.58 3.81 2.69
CA GLN A 135 53.62 4.80 2.40
C GLN A 135 53.15 6.25 2.58
N ALA A 136 51.82 6.47 2.55
CA ALA A 136 51.26 7.80 2.52
C ALA A 136 51.37 8.49 3.88
N ARG A 137 51.99 9.67 3.88
CA ARG A 137 51.95 10.63 4.98
C ARG A 137 51.39 11.94 4.46
N TRP A 138 50.37 12.46 5.12
CA TRP A 138 49.70 13.69 4.71
C TRP A 138 49.24 14.50 5.93
N ARG A 139 48.96 15.78 5.71
CA ARG A 139 48.26 16.64 6.66
C ARG A 139 47.52 17.76 5.92
N TYR A 140 46.60 18.41 6.63
CA TYR A 140 45.74 19.46 6.08
C TYR A 140 45.97 20.81 6.79
N GLU A 141 46.08 21.88 6.01
CA GLU A 141 46.17 23.28 6.45
C GLU A 141 45.00 24.06 5.83
N LEU A 142 43.81 23.91 6.44
CA LEU A 142 42.55 24.43 5.92
C LEU A 142 42.00 25.57 6.82
N LYS A 143 41.50 26.62 6.18
CA LYS A 143 40.85 27.82 6.74
C LYS A 143 39.47 28.06 6.13
N GLU A 144 39.20 27.56 4.93
CA GLU A 144 37.90 27.60 4.25
C GLU A 144 37.08 26.32 4.54
N PRO A 145 35.73 26.41 4.61
CA PRO A 145 34.90 25.23 4.78
C PRO A 145 34.86 24.37 3.51
N LEU A 146 34.74 23.05 3.69
CA LEU A 146 34.58 22.09 2.59
C LEU A 146 33.11 21.75 2.37
N ARG A 147 32.75 21.52 1.10
CA ARG A 147 31.43 21.00 0.72
C ARG A 147 31.35 19.51 1.06
N LYS A 148 30.25 19.10 1.66
CA LYS A 148 29.88 17.69 1.87
C LYS A 148 29.08 17.18 0.68
N PHE A 149 29.47 16.05 0.10
CA PHE A 149 28.79 15.43 -1.04
C PHE A 149 27.83 14.35 -0.56
N SER A 150 26.57 14.39 -1.01
CA SER A 150 25.61 13.31 -0.80
C SER A 150 26.05 12.04 -1.54
N LEU A 151 26.51 12.20 -2.78
CA LEU A 151 27.09 11.14 -3.59
C LEU A 151 28.26 11.68 -4.41
N ARG A 152 29.36 10.92 -4.44
CA ARG A 152 30.54 11.22 -5.24
C ARG A 152 31.15 9.95 -5.82
N GLY A 153 31.27 9.89 -7.14
CA GLY A 153 31.83 8.78 -7.89
C GLY A 153 33.29 9.01 -8.30
N GLN A 154 34.14 8.02 -8.04
CA GLN A 154 35.32 7.74 -8.84
C GLN A 154 34.88 6.78 -9.95
N TYR A 155 34.96 7.17 -11.21
CA TYR A 155 34.47 6.32 -12.31
C TYR A 155 35.49 6.15 -13.41
N ARG A 156 36.02 4.92 -13.52
CA ARG A 156 37.00 4.53 -14.54
C ARG A 156 38.19 5.49 -14.60
N GLU A 157 38.63 5.99 -13.46
CA GLU A 157 39.78 6.90 -13.34
C GLU A 157 40.78 6.36 -12.30
N THR A 158 42.05 6.72 -12.45
CA THR A 158 43.09 6.34 -11.46
C THR A 158 42.86 7.08 -10.14
N ASP A 159 43.36 6.53 -9.03
CA ASP A 159 43.31 7.22 -7.74
C ASP A 159 43.98 8.61 -7.80
N ASP A 160 45.05 8.75 -8.59
CA ASP A 160 45.76 10.02 -8.80
C ASP A 160 44.86 11.07 -9.49
N THR A 161 44.32 10.72 -10.67
CA THR A 161 43.38 11.58 -11.41
C THR A 161 42.17 11.99 -10.55
N PHE A 162 41.61 11.04 -9.79
CA PHE A 162 40.47 11.32 -8.90
C PHE A 162 40.84 12.30 -7.80
N VAL A 163 41.90 12.04 -7.04
CA VAL A 163 42.37 12.94 -5.96
C VAL A 163 42.68 14.33 -6.51
N LEU A 164 43.44 14.44 -7.60
CA LEU A 164 43.78 15.73 -8.20
C LEU A 164 42.56 16.51 -8.64
N ARG A 165 41.52 15.83 -9.16
CA ARG A 165 40.25 16.47 -9.50
C ARG A 165 39.47 16.91 -8.26
N GLN A 166 39.41 16.08 -7.21
CA GLN A 166 38.71 16.43 -5.97
C GLN A 166 39.34 17.63 -5.27
N LEU A 167 40.68 17.67 -5.21
CA LEU A 167 41.43 18.82 -4.70
C LEU A 167 41.19 20.06 -5.58
N ALA A 168 41.22 19.92 -6.91
CA ALA A 168 40.96 21.03 -7.83
C ALA A 168 39.52 21.57 -7.77
N GLU A 169 38.52 20.71 -7.55
CA GLU A 169 37.13 21.12 -7.38
C GLU A 169 36.90 21.88 -6.06
N ALA A 170 37.64 21.53 -5.01
CA ALA A 170 37.59 22.18 -3.69
C ALA A 170 38.55 23.38 -3.54
N GLY A 171 39.31 23.72 -4.60
CA GLY A 171 40.30 24.80 -4.57
C GLY A 171 41.51 24.53 -3.67
N LEU A 172 41.82 23.26 -3.41
CA LEU A 172 42.90 22.82 -2.53
C LEU A 172 44.17 22.54 -3.33
N SER A 173 45.27 23.19 -2.98
CA SER A 173 46.59 22.87 -3.49
C SER A 173 47.31 21.90 -2.55
N PHE A 174 48.41 21.28 -3.01
CA PHE A 174 49.31 20.57 -2.12
C PHE A 174 50.78 20.84 -2.43
N ARG A 175 51.62 20.73 -1.40
CA ARG A 175 53.08 20.77 -1.50
C ARG A 175 53.67 19.55 -0.79
N ILE A 176 54.91 19.20 -1.11
CA ILE A 176 55.61 18.08 -0.48
C ILE A 176 56.71 18.62 0.41
N GLU A 177 56.66 18.25 1.68
CA GLU A 177 57.68 18.62 2.67
C GLU A 177 58.51 17.40 3.06
N HIS A 178 59.82 17.49 2.91
CA HIS A 178 60.74 16.42 3.25
C HIS A 178 61.29 16.58 4.67
N ALA A 179 61.30 15.51 5.46
CA ALA A 179 62.00 15.48 6.73
C ALA A 179 63.52 15.62 6.52
N GLN A 180 64.13 16.63 7.15
CA GLN A 180 65.56 16.91 7.00
C GLN A 180 66.45 16.06 7.95
N ASP A 181 65.90 15.55 9.07
CA ASP A 181 66.66 14.92 10.16
C ASP A 181 66.51 13.38 10.27
N ALA A 182 66.14 12.68 9.20
CA ALA A 182 65.79 11.24 9.24
C ALA A 182 66.98 10.25 9.42
N GLY A 183 68.08 10.63 10.09
CA GLY A 183 69.24 9.76 10.31
C GLY A 183 70.09 9.51 9.07
N LYS A 184 70.72 8.31 8.94
CA LYS A 184 71.55 7.89 7.80
C LYS A 184 70.98 6.69 7.03
N GLU A 185 69.68 6.44 7.16
CA GLU A 185 69.00 5.30 6.53
C GLU A 185 68.12 5.76 5.35
N ALA A 186 67.76 4.81 4.48
CA ALA A 186 66.77 5.03 3.44
C ALA A 186 65.44 5.45 4.06
N SER A 187 64.84 6.53 3.58
CA SER A 187 63.63 7.11 4.18
C SER A 187 62.64 7.53 3.11
N GLY A 188 61.37 7.24 3.35
CA GLY A 188 60.22 7.75 2.60
C GLY A 188 59.48 8.85 3.37
N ASP A 189 60.16 9.52 4.32
CA ASP A 189 59.57 10.51 5.20
C ASP A 189 59.42 11.87 4.52
N HIS A 190 58.44 11.95 3.64
CA HIS A 190 57.90 13.19 3.11
C HIS A 190 56.41 13.27 3.38
N THR A 191 55.91 14.48 3.65
CA THR A 191 54.50 14.73 3.94
C THR A 191 53.88 15.52 2.80
N VAL A 192 52.77 15.01 2.24
CA VAL A 192 51.92 15.79 1.34
C VAL A 192 51.06 16.71 2.20
N VAL A 193 51.28 18.02 2.09
CA VAL A 193 50.55 19.03 2.83
C VAL A 193 49.51 19.63 1.91
N VAL A 194 48.24 19.32 2.17
CA VAL A 194 47.10 19.87 1.43
C VAL A 194 46.67 21.16 2.10
N PHE A 195 46.51 22.24 1.34
CA PHE A 195 46.22 23.57 1.85
C PHE A 195 45.24 24.32 0.94
N ASP A 196 44.47 25.24 1.51
CA ASP A 196 43.64 26.16 0.73
C ASP A 196 44.32 27.51 0.50
N ARG A 197 43.67 28.36 -0.30
CA ARG A 197 44.20 29.66 -0.71
C ARG A 197 44.45 30.67 0.42
N ARG A 198 43.94 30.42 1.64
CA ARG A 198 44.11 31.29 2.83
C ARG A 198 45.11 30.71 3.83
N ALA A 199 45.68 29.54 3.55
CA ALA A 199 46.69 28.93 4.40
C ALA A 199 47.99 29.75 4.41
N PRO A 200 48.62 29.97 5.57
CA PRO A 200 49.90 30.64 5.65
C PRO A 200 51.02 29.73 5.14
N PHE A 201 51.98 30.30 4.41
CA PHE A 201 53.19 29.59 4.00
C PHE A 201 54.28 29.70 5.07
N ARG A 202 55.15 28.68 5.14
CA ARG A 202 56.33 28.70 6.02
C ARG A 202 57.36 29.68 5.49
N HIS A 203 58.13 30.30 6.38
CA HIS A 203 59.25 31.15 6.00
C HIS A 203 60.47 30.28 5.69
N GLY A 204 61.02 30.45 4.48
CA GLY A 204 62.24 29.81 4.02
C GLY A 204 63.47 30.69 4.22
N SER A 205 64.54 30.37 3.48
CA SER A 205 65.82 31.06 3.55
C SER A 205 65.81 32.46 2.92
N THR A 206 66.73 33.32 3.39
CA THR A 206 67.15 34.54 2.67
C THR A 206 68.30 34.19 1.75
N ILE A 207 68.20 34.54 0.46
CA ILE A 207 69.15 34.15 -0.58
C ILE A 207 69.70 35.41 -1.25
N ALA A 208 71.02 35.49 -1.42
CA ALA A 208 71.64 36.62 -2.10
C ALA A 208 71.44 36.55 -3.62
N TYR A 209 71.18 37.71 -4.23
CA TYR A 209 71.24 37.91 -5.67
C TYR A 209 72.64 38.38 -6.07
N ASN A 210 73.34 37.62 -6.91
CA ASN A 210 74.65 38.00 -7.45
C ASN A 210 74.74 37.59 -8.93
N LEU A 211 75.24 38.47 -9.80
CA LEU A 211 75.39 38.17 -11.24
C LEU A 211 76.35 37.00 -11.54
N GLN A 212 77.21 36.67 -10.58
CA GLN A 212 78.12 35.52 -10.65
C GLN A 212 78.00 34.72 -9.36
N ASP A 213 78.22 33.41 -9.47
CA ASP A 213 78.35 32.56 -8.29
C ASP A 213 79.68 32.88 -7.59
N VAL A 214 79.59 33.37 -6.35
CA VAL A 214 80.74 33.78 -5.53
C VAL A 214 81.32 32.64 -4.69
N GLY A 215 80.87 31.40 -4.91
CA GLY A 215 81.34 30.23 -4.15
C GLY A 215 80.72 30.14 -2.75
N ASP A 216 79.54 30.71 -2.58
CA ASP A 216 78.75 30.59 -1.34
C ASP A 216 78.38 29.11 -1.12
N PRO A 217 78.67 28.51 0.06
CA PRO A 217 78.30 27.13 0.37
C PRO A 217 76.80 26.81 0.23
N ASP A 218 75.93 27.81 0.48
CA ASP A 218 74.48 27.70 0.32
C ASP A 218 73.99 28.14 -1.07
N GLY A 219 74.88 28.75 -1.86
CA GLY A 219 74.66 29.19 -3.24
C GLY A 219 73.82 30.47 -3.35
N VAL A 220 73.83 31.06 -4.55
CA VAL A 220 73.18 32.36 -4.85
C VAL A 220 72.14 32.23 -5.97
N ILE A 221 71.29 33.24 -6.12
CA ILE A 221 70.45 33.41 -7.31
C ILE A 221 71.18 34.33 -8.29
N THR A 222 71.34 33.87 -9.52
CA THR A 222 72.14 34.57 -10.57
C THR A 222 71.28 35.18 -11.67
N GLN A 223 70.07 34.68 -11.83
CA GLN A 223 69.06 35.20 -12.74
C GLN A 223 67.75 35.32 -11.99
N PHE A 224 67.08 36.46 -12.12
CA PHE A 224 65.74 36.66 -11.61
C PHE A 224 65.02 37.64 -12.54
N SER A 225 63.79 37.35 -12.89
CA SER A 225 62.98 38.19 -13.77
C SER A 225 61.50 38.05 -13.44
N GLU A 226 60.73 39.09 -13.73
CA GLU A 226 59.29 39.11 -13.54
C GLU A 226 58.59 39.11 -14.91
N ARG A 227 57.56 38.28 -15.06
CA ARG A 227 56.72 38.19 -16.24
C ARG A 227 55.29 38.55 -15.87
N HIS A 228 54.66 39.35 -16.73
CA HIS A 228 53.23 39.66 -16.69
C HIS A 228 52.52 39.08 -17.91
N GLN A 229 51.26 38.67 -17.76
CA GLN A 229 50.41 38.29 -18.89
C GLN A 229 48.92 38.59 -18.64
N MET A 230 48.15 38.65 -19.72
CA MET A 230 46.70 38.74 -19.65
C MET A 230 46.08 37.43 -19.17
N VAL A 231 45.02 37.56 -18.36
CA VAL A 231 44.25 36.45 -17.77
C VAL A 231 42.76 36.82 -17.77
N PRO A 232 41.86 35.83 -17.61
CA PRO A 232 40.46 36.09 -17.32
C PRO A 232 40.29 36.98 -16.07
N ASP A 233 39.28 37.83 -16.08
CA ASP A 233 38.97 38.77 -14.98
C ASP A 233 37.63 38.48 -14.29
N ARG A 234 36.85 37.54 -14.83
CA ARG A 234 35.55 37.14 -14.30
C ARG A 234 35.29 35.65 -14.47
N VAL A 235 34.68 35.03 -13.47
CA VAL A 235 34.15 33.67 -13.51
C VAL A 235 32.70 33.70 -13.07
N VAL A 236 31.84 33.01 -13.83
CA VAL A 236 30.47 32.71 -13.44
C VAL A 236 30.24 31.22 -13.56
N ALA A 237 29.84 30.59 -12.46
CA ALA A 237 29.58 29.15 -12.40
C ALA A 237 28.15 28.92 -11.94
N THR A 238 27.44 28.02 -12.63
CA THR A 238 26.03 27.74 -12.36
C THR A 238 25.76 26.26 -12.12
N SER A 239 24.72 25.97 -11.34
CA SER A 239 24.22 24.62 -11.05
C SER A 239 22.70 24.62 -11.00
N TRP A 240 22.10 23.48 -11.32
CA TRP A 240 20.67 23.25 -11.10
C TRP A 240 20.48 22.35 -9.88
N LYS A 241 19.67 22.82 -8.93
CA LYS A 241 19.27 22.10 -7.72
C LYS A 241 17.82 21.63 -7.88
N ALA A 242 17.67 20.38 -8.32
CA ALA A 242 16.40 19.86 -8.83
C ALA A 242 15.34 19.60 -7.75
N ASP A 243 15.76 19.30 -6.52
CA ASP A 243 14.90 19.10 -5.35
C ASP A 243 14.24 20.40 -4.86
N GLU A 244 14.88 21.55 -5.10
CA GLU A 244 14.32 22.89 -4.78
C GLU A 244 13.82 23.65 -6.02
N LEU A 245 14.00 23.08 -7.22
CA LEU A 245 13.74 23.76 -8.51
C LEU A 245 14.44 25.12 -8.61
N LEU A 246 15.69 25.19 -8.13
CA LEU A 246 16.44 26.43 -7.98
C LEU A 246 17.74 26.41 -8.81
N ALA A 247 17.99 27.52 -9.52
CA ALA A 247 19.30 27.77 -10.13
C ALA A 247 20.23 28.42 -9.10
N LEU A 248 21.39 27.81 -8.88
CA LEU A 248 22.46 28.33 -8.02
C LEU A 248 23.55 28.94 -8.90
N ALA A 249 24.03 30.12 -8.54
CA ALA A 249 25.08 30.81 -9.29
C ALA A 249 26.08 31.49 -8.35
N GLY A 250 27.36 31.42 -8.70
CA GLY A 250 28.45 32.15 -8.06
C GLY A 250 29.12 33.08 -9.06
N HIS A 251 29.55 34.25 -8.60
CA HIS A 251 30.12 35.30 -9.44
C HIS A 251 31.38 35.88 -8.77
N ALA A 252 32.52 35.71 -9.44
CA ALA A 252 33.77 36.33 -9.02
C ALA A 252 34.26 37.26 -10.12
N GLN A 253 34.62 38.49 -9.77
CA GLN A 253 35.18 39.46 -10.69
C GLN A 253 36.26 40.27 -9.99
N GLN A 254 37.31 40.59 -10.74
CA GLN A 254 38.40 41.44 -10.27
C GLN A 254 38.35 42.79 -10.99
N PRO A 255 38.54 43.91 -10.27
CA PRO A 255 38.58 45.21 -10.90
C PRO A 255 39.76 45.31 -11.88
N PRO A 256 39.63 46.08 -12.97
CA PRO A 256 40.76 46.41 -13.83
C PRO A 256 41.89 47.06 -13.03
N GLU A 257 43.14 46.82 -13.42
CA GLU A 257 44.29 47.50 -12.81
C GLU A 257 44.37 48.97 -13.24
N ASP A 258 44.87 49.80 -12.33
CA ASP A 258 45.18 51.19 -12.63
C ASP A 258 46.16 51.26 -13.82
N LYS A 259 45.79 52.02 -14.86
CA LYS A 259 46.53 52.20 -16.12
C LYS A 259 46.50 51.00 -17.08
N ALA A 260 45.72 49.95 -16.82
CA ALA A 260 45.48 48.91 -17.81
C ALA A 260 44.61 49.45 -18.98
N PRO A 261 44.81 48.96 -20.22
CA PRO A 261 43.94 49.33 -21.34
C PRO A 261 42.49 48.88 -21.08
N VAL A 262 41.52 49.69 -21.53
CA VAL A 262 40.10 49.35 -21.42
C VAL A 262 39.79 48.22 -22.40
N LEU A 263 39.53 47.03 -21.85
CA LEU A 263 39.15 45.83 -22.59
C LEU A 263 37.76 45.38 -22.13
N PRO A 264 37.01 44.66 -22.99
CA PRO A 264 35.79 44.00 -22.56
C PRO A 264 36.10 42.98 -21.44
N VAL A 265 35.12 42.75 -20.57
CA VAL A 265 35.21 41.73 -19.51
C VAL A 265 35.49 40.37 -20.15
N ARG A 266 36.52 39.67 -19.66
CA ARG A 266 37.01 38.38 -20.15
C ARG A 266 36.48 37.29 -19.23
N GLU A 267 35.18 37.01 -19.39
CA GLU A 267 34.46 36.04 -18.57
C GLU A 267 34.74 34.59 -19.00
N ILE A 268 34.97 33.73 -18.01
CA ILE A 268 34.77 32.29 -18.14
C ILE A 268 33.40 31.95 -17.55
N TYR A 269 32.46 31.65 -18.44
CA TYR A 269 31.12 31.21 -18.08
C TYR A 269 31.04 29.67 -18.14
N ASP A 270 30.75 29.04 -17.01
CA ASP A 270 30.54 27.61 -16.90
C ASP A 270 29.06 27.32 -16.63
N GLY A 271 28.37 26.96 -17.71
CA GLY A 271 26.93 26.73 -17.77
C GLY A 271 26.47 25.47 -17.02
N GLN A 272 25.15 25.33 -16.95
CA GLN A 272 24.42 24.39 -16.08
C GLN A 272 25.02 22.98 -16.02
N ARG A 273 25.53 22.60 -14.84
CA ARG A 273 25.82 21.21 -14.45
C ARG A 273 24.97 20.87 -13.23
N ALA A 274 24.06 19.91 -13.36
CA ALA A 274 23.19 19.53 -12.24
C ALA A 274 24.02 18.96 -11.07
N GLY A 275 23.61 19.30 -9.84
CA GLY A 275 24.23 18.80 -8.60
C GLY A 275 25.65 19.30 -8.31
N ARG A 276 26.12 20.34 -8.99
CA ARG A 276 27.48 20.89 -8.79
C ARG A 276 27.62 21.66 -7.48
N PHE A 277 26.56 22.30 -7.01
CA PHE A 277 26.51 23.07 -5.75
C PHE A 277 25.24 22.73 -4.99
N ASP A 278 25.30 22.75 -3.65
CA ASP A 278 24.12 22.56 -2.78
C ASP A 278 23.58 23.89 -2.27
N THR A 279 24.45 24.90 -2.20
CA THR A 279 24.15 26.27 -1.75
C THR A 279 24.74 27.33 -2.68
N ILE A 280 24.24 28.56 -2.59
CA ILE A 280 24.82 29.73 -3.29
C ILE A 280 26.24 30.00 -2.80
N ASP A 281 26.53 29.80 -1.51
CA ASP A 281 27.87 29.99 -0.94
C ASP A 281 28.90 29.02 -1.52
N ASP A 282 28.52 27.77 -1.81
CA ASP A 282 29.38 26.82 -2.52
C ASP A 282 29.71 27.31 -3.94
N ALA A 283 28.69 27.80 -4.65
CA ALA A 283 28.87 28.34 -5.99
C ALA A 283 29.78 29.57 -5.99
N GLN A 284 29.59 30.47 -5.02
CA GLN A 284 30.40 31.68 -4.85
C GLN A 284 31.86 31.35 -4.53
N ARG A 285 32.11 30.47 -3.55
CA ARG A 285 33.47 30.00 -3.21
C ARG A 285 34.15 29.36 -4.42
N PHE A 286 33.44 28.50 -5.16
CA PHE A 286 33.97 27.88 -6.36
C PHE A 286 34.36 28.93 -7.42
N ALA A 287 33.51 29.94 -7.65
CA ALA A 287 33.80 31.00 -8.62
C ALA A 287 35.06 31.81 -8.22
N GLU A 288 35.21 32.14 -6.94
CA GLU A 288 36.41 32.82 -6.40
C GLU A 288 37.67 31.99 -6.57
N GLN A 289 37.65 30.74 -6.12
CA GLN A 289 38.78 29.82 -6.24
C GLN A 289 39.16 29.59 -7.71
N ARG A 290 38.16 29.42 -8.59
CA ARG A 290 38.38 29.26 -10.04
C ARG A 290 39.01 30.51 -10.66
N LEU A 291 38.59 31.71 -10.24
CA LEU A 291 39.19 32.95 -10.70
C LEU A 291 40.63 33.10 -10.21
N ASP A 292 40.90 32.77 -8.94
CA ASP A 292 42.27 32.78 -8.37
C ASP A 292 43.20 31.82 -9.15
N ALA A 293 42.73 30.60 -9.47
CA ALA A 293 43.49 29.64 -10.28
C ALA A 293 43.82 30.16 -11.69
N LEU A 294 42.85 30.79 -12.37
CA LEU A 294 43.04 31.35 -13.71
C LEU A 294 43.96 32.58 -13.72
N ARG A 295 44.05 33.28 -12.59
CA ARG A 295 44.89 34.47 -12.42
C ARG A 295 46.29 34.17 -11.88
N LEU A 296 46.54 32.95 -11.40
CA LEU A 296 47.87 32.53 -10.92
C LEU A 296 49.01 32.91 -11.89
N PRO A 297 48.90 32.72 -13.22
CA PRO A 297 50.00 33.04 -14.11
C PRO A 297 50.09 34.52 -14.49
N LYS A 298 49.20 35.39 -13.98
CA LYS A 298 49.18 36.83 -14.28
C LYS A 298 50.52 37.50 -13.98
N ARG A 299 51.13 37.18 -12.84
CA ARG A 299 52.42 37.70 -12.38
C ARG A 299 53.26 36.57 -11.82
N ILE A 300 54.32 36.20 -12.54
CA ILE A 300 55.23 35.11 -12.20
C ILE A 300 56.67 35.62 -12.15
N HIS A 301 57.46 35.07 -11.24
CA HIS A 301 58.91 35.22 -11.20
C HIS A 301 59.61 33.99 -11.80
N TYR A 302 60.58 34.21 -12.67
CA TYR A 302 61.51 33.18 -13.11
C TYR A 302 62.88 33.44 -12.50
N GLY A 303 63.48 32.41 -11.93
CA GLY A 303 64.84 32.51 -11.40
C GLY A 303 65.70 31.30 -11.70
N ALA A 304 67.01 31.51 -11.64
CA ALA A 304 68.00 30.45 -11.75
C ALA A 304 69.24 30.78 -10.90
N GLY A 305 69.89 29.75 -10.38
CA GLY A 305 71.07 29.92 -9.55
C GLY A 305 71.64 28.61 -9.04
N SER A 306 72.51 28.72 -8.03
CA SER A 306 73.14 27.60 -7.34
C SER A 306 72.61 27.42 -5.91
N SER A 307 71.61 28.19 -5.50
CA SER A 307 71.07 28.13 -4.14
C SER A 307 70.50 26.75 -3.79
N ARG A 308 71.09 26.10 -2.78
CA ARG A 308 70.73 24.74 -2.35
C ARG A 308 69.57 24.73 -1.35
N THR A 309 69.24 25.88 -0.78
CA THR A 309 68.25 26.06 0.30
C THR A 309 66.83 26.39 -0.16
N LEU A 310 66.59 26.52 -1.47
CA LEU A 310 65.25 26.82 -2.04
C LEU A 310 64.25 25.68 -1.81
N GLU A 311 63.16 25.91 -1.10
CA GLU A 311 62.11 24.91 -0.85
C GLU A 311 60.82 25.24 -1.61
N ILE A 312 60.14 24.19 -2.07
CA ILE A 312 58.85 24.33 -2.72
C ILE A 312 57.77 24.79 -1.73
N GLY A 313 56.96 25.79 -2.11
CA GLY A 313 55.85 26.26 -1.28
C GLY A 313 56.26 26.89 0.05
N ALA A 314 57.46 27.47 0.14
CA ALA A 314 57.92 28.30 1.25
C ALA A 314 58.16 29.75 0.78
N VAL A 315 58.02 30.73 1.68
CA VAL A 315 58.30 32.15 1.41
C VAL A 315 59.79 32.39 1.54
N HIS A 316 60.48 32.61 0.43
CA HIS A 316 61.90 32.98 0.40
C HIS A 316 62.07 34.49 0.19
N THR A 317 63.19 35.03 0.68
CA THR A 317 63.55 36.43 0.48
C THR A 317 64.80 36.52 -0.40
N LEU A 318 64.67 37.14 -1.57
CA LEU A 318 65.80 37.49 -2.44
C LEU A 318 66.38 38.84 -2.00
N ALA A 319 67.60 38.83 -1.48
CA ALA A 319 68.31 40.02 -1.04
C ALA A 319 69.20 40.60 -2.14
N GLY A 320 69.15 41.92 -2.34
CA GLY A 320 70.06 42.64 -3.24
C GLY A 320 69.64 42.69 -4.72
N TYR A 321 68.41 42.29 -5.07
CA TYR A 321 67.90 42.41 -6.44
C TYR A 321 67.35 43.83 -6.67
N LEU A 322 68.00 44.59 -7.57
CA LEU A 322 67.66 46.00 -7.83
C LEU A 322 67.62 46.86 -6.55
N ASP A 323 68.58 46.65 -5.66
CA ASP A 323 68.69 47.31 -4.34
C ASP A 323 67.45 47.13 -3.44
N ARG A 324 66.70 46.04 -3.64
CA ARG A 324 65.49 45.70 -2.88
C ARG A 324 65.50 44.25 -2.40
N ALA A 325 64.72 43.99 -1.36
CA ALA A 325 64.35 42.64 -0.97
C ALA A 325 63.04 42.25 -1.67
N ILE A 326 63.01 41.07 -2.30
CA ILE A 326 61.80 40.52 -2.93
C ILE A 326 61.41 39.24 -2.21
N THR A 327 60.17 39.16 -1.74
CA THR A 327 59.60 37.91 -1.21
C THR A 327 58.86 37.14 -2.30
N PHE A 328 59.10 35.84 -2.38
CA PHE A 328 58.51 34.98 -3.41
C PHE A 328 58.28 33.56 -2.88
N VAL A 329 57.33 32.86 -3.48
CA VAL A 329 56.99 31.46 -3.19
C VAL A 329 57.24 30.60 -4.43
N PRO A 330 58.22 29.68 -4.41
CA PRO A 330 58.45 28.75 -5.51
C PRO A 330 57.24 27.83 -5.75
N LEU A 331 56.76 27.81 -6.99
CA LEU A 331 55.71 26.93 -7.52
C LEU A 331 56.28 25.67 -8.20
N SER A 332 57.48 25.76 -8.77
CA SER A 332 58.22 24.60 -9.27
C SER A 332 59.72 24.87 -9.26
N ILE A 333 60.52 23.86 -8.96
CA ILE A 333 61.98 23.90 -8.98
C ILE A 333 62.49 22.72 -9.80
N GLU A 334 63.35 23.01 -10.78
CA GLU A 334 64.13 22.04 -11.52
C GLU A 334 65.56 22.04 -10.99
N HIS A 335 66.06 20.86 -10.65
CA HIS A 335 67.37 20.63 -10.06
C HIS A 335 68.27 19.91 -11.06
N GLU A 336 69.52 20.32 -11.11
CA GLU A 336 70.58 19.64 -11.86
C GLU A 336 71.86 19.66 -11.03
N ALA A 337 72.40 18.48 -10.74
CA ALA A 337 73.55 18.36 -9.87
C ALA A 337 74.51 17.27 -10.34
N VAL A 338 75.81 17.52 -10.19
CA VAL A 338 76.90 16.60 -10.49
C VAL A 338 77.77 16.48 -9.23
N ASN A 339 78.16 15.27 -8.85
CA ASN A 339 78.87 15.02 -7.60
C ASN A 339 80.37 15.35 -7.69
N ASN A 340 81.04 15.47 -6.55
CA ASN A 340 82.49 15.70 -6.45
C ASN A 340 83.26 14.37 -6.34
N LEU A 341 83.31 13.63 -7.46
CA LEU A 341 84.02 12.34 -7.53
C LEU A 341 85.55 12.49 -7.66
N GLY A 342 86.04 13.71 -7.92
CA GLY A 342 87.46 14.05 -7.96
C GLY A 342 88.07 13.98 -9.37
N ALA A 343 89.21 14.67 -9.54
CA ALA A 343 89.88 14.86 -10.84
C ALA A 343 90.14 13.56 -11.63
N ASP A 344 90.53 12.48 -10.95
CA ASP A 344 90.87 11.21 -11.59
C ASP A 344 89.64 10.54 -12.24
N ILE A 345 88.50 10.53 -11.55
CA ILE A 345 87.23 10.00 -12.08
C ILE A 345 86.65 10.94 -13.14
N GLY A 346 86.80 12.26 -12.95
CA GLY A 346 86.42 13.25 -13.96
C GLY A 346 87.18 13.09 -15.27
N ALA A 347 88.47 12.75 -15.22
CA ALA A 347 89.29 12.47 -16.41
C ALA A 347 88.88 11.15 -17.09
N LEU A 348 88.62 10.09 -16.30
CA LEU A 348 88.21 8.77 -16.81
C LEU A 348 86.87 8.84 -17.56
N LEU A 349 85.90 9.59 -17.02
CA LEU A 349 84.57 9.76 -17.62
C LEU A 349 84.49 10.90 -18.65
N GLY A 350 85.61 11.58 -18.93
CA GLY A 350 85.67 12.71 -19.88
C GLY A 350 84.84 13.93 -19.47
N ARG A 351 84.64 14.15 -18.15
CA ARG A 351 83.75 15.18 -17.59
C ARG A 351 84.45 15.94 -16.46
N GLY A 352 85.03 17.10 -16.79
CA GLY A 352 85.73 17.96 -15.82
C GLY A 352 84.85 18.54 -14.70
N GLU A 353 83.52 18.51 -14.86
CA GLU A 353 82.56 18.97 -13.84
C GLU A 353 82.53 18.08 -12.58
N LEU A 354 83.00 16.83 -12.69
CA LEU A 354 83.07 15.85 -11.58
C LEU A 354 84.20 16.13 -10.58
N ASP A 355 85.14 17.03 -10.91
CA ASP A 355 86.29 17.36 -10.04
C ASP A 355 85.86 18.11 -8.78
N LYS A 356 85.03 19.15 -8.95
CA LYS A 356 84.54 20.01 -7.85
C LYS A 356 83.07 19.79 -7.48
N GLY A 357 82.31 19.10 -8.34
CA GLY A 357 80.86 19.02 -8.24
C GLY A 357 80.17 20.34 -8.62
N LEU A 358 78.92 20.24 -9.04
CA LEU A 358 78.11 21.38 -9.48
C LEU A 358 76.68 21.18 -9.00
N TYR A 359 76.02 22.27 -8.61
CA TYR A 359 74.57 22.27 -8.40
C TYR A 359 73.98 23.53 -9.01
N ARG A 360 72.89 23.36 -9.76
CA ARG A 360 72.09 24.42 -10.35
C ARG A 360 70.62 24.14 -10.17
N ASN A 361 69.84 25.20 -10.09
CA ASN A 361 68.40 25.12 -10.16
C ASN A 361 67.82 26.21 -11.07
N ARG A 362 66.61 25.93 -11.55
CA ARG A 362 65.71 26.88 -12.20
C ARG A 362 64.37 26.80 -11.51
N PHE A 363 63.72 27.92 -11.28
CA PHE A 363 62.44 27.93 -10.59
C PHE A 363 61.45 28.92 -11.19
N VAL A 364 60.19 28.60 -10.97
CA VAL A 364 59.03 29.46 -11.24
C VAL A 364 58.41 29.76 -9.89
N ALA A 365 58.14 31.03 -9.60
CA ALA A 365 57.60 31.47 -8.33
C ALA A 365 56.51 32.53 -8.52
N VAL A 366 55.73 32.77 -7.47
CA VAL A 366 54.77 33.88 -7.40
C VAL A 366 55.18 34.85 -6.29
N PRO A 367 54.75 36.13 -6.35
CA PRO A 367 54.90 37.03 -5.22
C PRO A 367 54.25 36.48 -3.96
N ASP A 368 54.83 36.78 -2.80
CA ASP A 368 54.18 36.50 -1.51
C ASP A 368 52.77 37.13 -1.45
N GLY A 369 51.84 36.44 -0.78
CA GLY A 369 50.43 36.80 -0.71
C GLY A 369 49.59 36.45 -1.96
N THR A 370 50.18 35.88 -3.02
CA THR A 370 49.41 35.40 -4.18
C THR A 370 48.62 34.13 -3.81
N PRO A 371 47.28 34.10 -3.95
CA PRO A 371 46.49 32.88 -3.71
C PRO A 371 46.91 31.74 -4.65
N ILE A 372 47.32 30.60 -4.10
CA ILE A 372 47.75 29.43 -4.89
C ILE A 372 46.61 28.41 -4.95
N VAL A 373 45.91 28.38 -6.08
CA VAL A 373 44.79 27.46 -6.34
C VAL A 373 45.12 26.57 -7.54
N PRO A 374 44.85 25.25 -7.49
CA PRO A 374 45.12 24.36 -8.60
C PRO A 374 44.27 24.70 -9.84
N PRO A 375 44.75 24.38 -11.06
CA PRO A 375 43.92 24.44 -12.25
C PRO A 375 42.77 23.43 -12.14
N HIS A 376 41.55 23.85 -12.52
CA HIS A 376 40.38 22.99 -12.53
C HIS A 376 40.56 21.78 -13.44
N ARG A 377 40.01 20.65 -13.00
CA ARG A 377 39.95 19.40 -13.76
C ARG A 377 38.48 18.98 -13.90
N ASP A 378 38.05 18.68 -15.11
CA ASP A 378 36.69 18.23 -15.38
C ASP A 378 36.43 16.83 -14.83
N ARG A 379 35.17 16.55 -14.51
CA ARG A 379 34.69 15.23 -14.07
C ARG A 379 34.69 14.23 -15.23
N PRO A 380 34.90 12.93 -14.96
CA PRO A 380 34.68 11.91 -15.98
C PRO A 380 33.20 11.95 -16.44
N ILE A 381 32.99 11.77 -17.75
CA ILE A 381 31.68 11.73 -18.36
C ILE A 381 31.27 10.28 -18.56
N VAL A 382 30.07 9.92 -18.07
CA VAL A 382 29.43 8.65 -18.40
C VAL A 382 28.80 8.77 -19.79
N HIS A 383 29.26 7.94 -20.72
CA HIS A 383 28.65 7.86 -22.05
C HIS A 383 27.50 6.84 -22.03
N GLY A 384 26.31 7.28 -22.41
CA GLY A 384 25.12 6.43 -22.50
C GLY A 384 24.43 6.17 -21.15
N VAL A 385 23.72 5.04 -21.08
CA VAL A 385 22.99 4.57 -19.89
C VAL A 385 23.69 3.36 -19.27
N GLN A 386 23.40 3.09 -18.01
CA GLN A 386 23.78 1.85 -17.32
C GLN A 386 22.53 1.15 -16.79
N THR A 387 22.65 -0.11 -16.36
CA THR A 387 21.60 -0.76 -15.56
C THR A 387 22.03 -0.91 -14.11
N ALA A 388 21.07 -0.88 -13.21
CA ALA A 388 21.25 -1.11 -11.79
C ALA A 388 20.06 -1.89 -11.25
N ILE A 389 20.24 -2.52 -10.09
CA ILE A 389 19.15 -3.21 -9.40
C ILE A 389 18.66 -2.32 -8.26
N VAL A 390 17.35 -2.21 -8.11
CA VAL A 390 16.72 -1.52 -6.99
C VAL A 390 16.94 -2.32 -5.71
N VAL A 391 17.48 -1.68 -4.68
CA VAL A 391 17.74 -2.26 -3.35
C VAL A 391 16.91 -1.54 -2.29
N GLY A 392 16.65 -2.21 -1.17
CA GLY A 392 15.77 -1.67 -0.14
C GLY A 392 15.88 -2.40 1.19
N GLU A 393 14.97 -2.10 2.10
CA GLU A 393 14.91 -2.75 3.40
C GLU A 393 14.64 -4.25 3.24
N ALA A 394 15.27 -5.06 4.10
CA ALA A 394 15.13 -6.51 4.04
C ALA A 394 13.65 -6.91 4.19
N GLY A 395 13.16 -7.77 3.30
CA GLY A 395 11.76 -8.20 3.29
C GLY A 395 10.77 -7.21 2.69
N SER A 396 11.17 -5.96 2.42
CA SER A 396 10.29 -4.98 1.77
C SER A 396 10.31 -5.11 0.24
N ARG A 397 9.14 -5.00 -0.40
CA ARG A 397 9.01 -4.92 -1.86
C ARG A 397 9.15 -3.49 -2.40
N VAL A 398 9.03 -2.48 -1.54
CA VAL A 398 9.12 -1.06 -1.90
C VAL A 398 9.98 -0.33 -0.88
N SER A 399 10.97 0.41 -1.35
CA SER A 399 11.81 1.24 -0.48
C SER A 399 12.15 2.52 -1.23
N SER A 400 11.19 3.44 -1.25
CA SER A 400 11.31 4.76 -1.88
C SER A 400 11.33 5.89 -0.85
N THR A 401 11.74 7.08 -1.28
CA THR A 401 11.65 8.31 -0.48
C THR A 401 10.38 9.10 -0.80
N ARG A 402 10.12 10.16 -0.02
CA ARG A 402 9.05 11.15 -0.28
C ARG A 402 9.10 11.68 -1.73
N ASP A 403 10.30 11.87 -2.27
CA ASP A 403 10.55 12.55 -3.54
C ASP A 403 10.63 11.60 -4.74
N HIS A 404 9.98 10.42 -4.62
CA HIS A 404 9.92 9.39 -5.66
C HIS A 404 11.30 8.95 -6.16
N GLN A 405 12.20 8.73 -5.20
CA GLN A 405 13.53 8.18 -5.46
C GLN A 405 13.62 6.76 -4.92
N VAL A 406 14.47 5.95 -5.55
CA VAL A 406 14.79 4.59 -5.11
C VAL A 406 16.28 4.44 -4.91
N ARG A 407 16.67 3.55 -3.99
CA ARG A 407 18.07 3.17 -3.83
C ARG A 407 18.42 2.11 -4.84
N VAL A 408 19.58 2.24 -5.45
CA VAL A 408 20.05 1.29 -6.46
C VAL A 408 21.45 0.78 -6.13
N GLN A 409 21.82 -0.34 -6.73
CA GLN A 409 23.19 -0.83 -6.73
C GLN A 409 23.58 -1.23 -8.16
N PHE A 410 24.67 -0.65 -8.64
CA PHE A 410 25.25 -1.02 -9.94
C PHE A 410 26.02 -2.34 -9.85
N PRO A 411 26.10 -3.11 -10.94
CA PRO A 411 26.82 -4.39 -10.97
C PRO A 411 28.32 -4.30 -10.66
N TRP A 412 28.95 -3.16 -10.97
CA TRP A 412 30.37 -2.91 -10.70
C TRP A 412 30.66 -2.51 -9.25
N MET A 413 29.61 -2.29 -8.44
CA MET A 413 29.80 -1.99 -7.02
C MET A 413 30.24 -3.23 -6.24
N ARG A 414 31.14 -3.04 -5.27
CA ARG A 414 31.75 -4.11 -4.50
C ARG A 414 31.77 -3.82 -3.00
N GLY A 415 31.70 -4.85 -2.17
CA GLY A 415 31.50 -4.71 -0.72
C GLY A 415 31.23 -6.02 0.00
N THR A 416 30.87 -5.96 1.28
CA THR A 416 30.74 -7.17 2.12
C THR A 416 29.51 -8.04 1.83
N ALA A 417 28.48 -7.48 1.18
CA ALA A 417 27.25 -8.18 0.84
C ALA A 417 26.67 -7.67 -0.50
N PRO A 418 27.41 -7.82 -1.63
CA PRO A 418 26.94 -7.32 -2.90
C PRO A 418 25.75 -8.15 -3.40
N LEU A 419 25.04 -7.63 -4.41
CA LEU A 419 24.03 -8.39 -5.14
C LEU A 419 24.63 -9.69 -5.74
N PRO A 420 23.81 -10.72 -6.00
CA PRO A 420 24.29 -11.98 -6.56
C PRO A 420 25.17 -11.77 -7.80
N GLY A 421 26.37 -12.37 -7.79
CA GLY A 421 27.38 -12.22 -8.85
C GLY A 421 28.31 -11.01 -8.70
N GLY A 422 28.10 -10.15 -7.70
CA GLY A 422 28.97 -9.01 -7.39
C GLY A 422 30.27 -9.40 -6.65
N LEU A 423 31.23 -8.48 -6.63
CA LEU A 423 32.55 -8.69 -6.04
C LEU A 423 32.55 -8.38 -4.53
N THR A 424 33.17 -9.27 -3.75
CA THR A 424 33.24 -9.16 -2.29
C THR A 424 34.48 -8.43 -1.77
N ASP A 425 35.43 -8.09 -2.65
CA ASP A 425 36.53 -7.22 -2.27
C ASP A 425 36.01 -5.79 -2.10
N THR A 426 36.52 -5.04 -1.13
CA THR A 426 35.92 -3.75 -0.76
C THR A 426 36.54 -2.56 -1.48
N ALA A 427 37.47 -2.82 -2.41
CA ALA A 427 38.47 -1.87 -2.91
C ALA A 427 39.45 -1.36 -1.87
N SER A 428 39.00 -1.01 -0.68
CA SER A 428 39.70 -0.10 0.20
C SER A 428 39.93 -0.73 1.55
N ARG A 429 41.16 -0.61 2.05
CA ARG A 429 41.54 -0.95 3.43
C ARG A 429 40.94 0.05 4.41
N SER A 430 40.83 1.31 3.99
CA SER A 430 40.22 2.39 4.78
C SER A 430 38.69 2.39 4.76
N ASN A 431 38.06 1.60 3.88
CA ASN A 431 36.62 1.33 3.89
C ASN A 431 36.33 -0.18 3.80
N PRO A 432 36.47 -0.92 4.92
CA PRO A 432 36.31 -2.39 4.94
C PRO A 432 34.87 -2.87 4.72
N ALA A 433 33.87 -1.98 4.71
CA ALA A 433 32.50 -2.34 4.33
C ALA A 433 32.29 -2.32 2.80
N GLY A 434 33.14 -1.60 2.06
CA GLY A 434 32.96 -1.32 0.65
C GLY A 434 31.78 -0.37 0.39
N HIS A 435 31.21 -0.45 -0.81
CA HIS A 435 30.11 0.41 -1.25
C HIS A 435 28.93 -0.36 -1.85
N ALA A 436 28.95 -1.70 -1.82
CA ALA A 436 27.84 -2.57 -2.23
C ALA A 436 27.26 -3.35 -1.05
N PRO A 437 26.37 -2.75 -0.25
CA PRO A 437 25.75 -3.43 0.89
C PRO A 437 24.56 -4.32 0.49
N GLY A 438 24.08 -4.26 -0.76
CA GLY A 438 22.99 -5.10 -1.25
C GLY A 438 21.59 -4.75 -0.70
N ASP A 439 21.47 -3.68 0.07
CA ASP A 439 20.25 -3.32 0.82
C ASP A 439 20.04 -1.79 0.89
N HIS A 440 19.09 -1.35 1.71
CA HIS A 440 18.76 0.06 1.97
C HIS A 440 19.94 0.95 2.41
N ARG A 441 21.08 0.38 2.82
CA ARG A 441 22.29 1.15 3.15
C ARG A 441 23.05 1.60 1.90
N SER A 442 22.64 1.14 0.71
CA SER A 442 23.19 1.70 -0.53
C SER A 442 22.90 3.20 -0.57
N GLY A 443 23.95 4.02 -0.59
CA GLY A 443 23.82 5.48 -0.64
C GLY A 443 23.51 6.03 -2.03
N VAL A 444 23.37 5.18 -3.05
CA VAL A 444 23.05 5.62 -4.41
C VAL A 444 21.55 5.80 -4.53
N LEU A 445 21.10 7.03 -4.31
CA LEU A 445 19.71 7.43 -4.41
C LEU A 445 19.43 8.05 -5.79
N ALA A 446 18.52 7.46 -6.57
CA ALA A 446 18.20 7.90 -7.92
C ALA A 446 16.74 8.33 -8.03
N ARG A 447 16.48 9.48 -8.67
CA ARG A 447 15.12 9.93 -9.02
C ARG A 447 14.53 9.03 -10.09
N VAL A 448 13.21 8.83 -10.05
CA VAL A 448 12.49 8.03 -11.05
C VAL A 448 11.76 8.94 -12.02
N ALA A 449 12.10 8.82 -13.30
CA ALA A 449 11.38 9.48 -14.38
C ALA A 449 10.03 8.80 -14.62
N GLU A 450 9.00 9.62 -14.79
CA GLU A 450 7.62 9.19 -15.02
C GLU A 450 7.11 9.73 -16.36
N SER A 451 6.11 9.07 -16.95
CA SER A 451 5.55 9.53 -18.24
C SER A 451 4.85 10.89 -18.14
N SER A 452 4.34 11.23 -16.96
CA SER A 452 3.74 12.52 -16.64
C SER A 452 4.04 12.85 -15.18
N ALA A 453 4.60 14.04 -14.92
CA ALA A 453 4.88 14.52 -13.57
C ALA A 453 4.75 16.04 -13.52
N GLY A 454 3.97 16.54 -12.57
CA GLY A 454 3.79 17.97 -12.32
C GLY A 454 3.40 18.26 -10.86
N PRO A 455 3.10 19.53 -10.51
CA PRO A 455 2.78 19.91 -9.13
C PRO A 455 1.53 19.19 -8.63
N ASN A 456 1.72 18.15 -7.79
CA ASN A 456 0.68 17.30 -7.21
C ASN A 456 -0.20 16.55 -8.23
N PHE A 457 0.32 16.24 -9.43
CA PHE A 457 -0.34 15.35 -10.39
C PHE A 457 0.69 14.58 -11.22
N GLY A 458 0.28 13.44 -11.79
CA GLY A 458 1.13 12.64 -12.65
C GLY A 458 1.01 11.14 -12.37
N HIS A 459 1.95 10.38 -12.92
CA HIS A 459 2.10 8.95 -12.66
C HIS A 459 3.04 8.73 -11.46
N ALA A 460 2.84 7.61 -10.77
CA ALA A 460 3.71 7.17 -9.69
C ALA A 460 3.88 5.64 -9.79
N PHE A 461 4.81 5.21 -10.64
CA PHE A 461 5.15 3.81 -10.86
C PHE A 461 6.51 3.50 -10.23
N THR A 462 6.53 3.38 -8.89
CA THR A 462 7.76 3.18 -8.14
C THR A 462 8.39 1.80 -8.44
N PRO A 463 9.66 1.76 -8.92
CA PRO A 463 10.39 0.51 -9.11
C PRO A 463 10.49 -0.29 -7.80
N ARG A 464 10.20 -1.59 -7.88
CA ARG A 464 10.21 -2.51 -6.73
C ARG A 464 11.63 -2.99 -6.43
N VAL A 465 11.90 -3.33 -5.18
CA VAL A 465 13.17 -3.99 -4.78
C VAL A 465 13.38 -5.25 -5.62
N GLY A 466 14.57 -5.39 -6.20
CA GLY A 466 14.94 -6.47 -7.11
C GLY A 466 14.65 -6.19 -8.59
N ALA A 467 13.95 -5.11 -8.93
CA ALA A 467 13.75 -4.72 -10.33
C ALA A 467 15.05 -4.20 -10.95
N GLU A 468 15.27 -4.53 -12.23
CA GLU A 468 16.33 -3.92 -13.04
C GLU A 468 15.82 -2.61 -13.64
N VAL A 469 16.60 -1.55 -13.45
CA VAL A 469 16.32 -0.19 -13.91
C VAL A 469 17.41 0.30 -14.83
N VAL A 470 17.01 1.08 -15.84
CA VAL A 470 17.92 1.81 -16.72
C VAL A 470 18.23 3.17 -16.10
N ILE A 471 19.50 3.46 -15.87
CA ILE A 471 19.99 4.68 -15.24
C ILE A 471 20.65 5.59 -16.29
N GLY A 472 20.12 6.79 -16.43
CA GLY A 472 20.78 7.92 -17.07
C GLY A 472 21.52 8.79 -16.05
N PHE A 473 22.40 9.66 -16.54
CA PHE A 473 23.21 10.56 -15.72
C PHE A 473 23.06 11.99 -16.24
N GLU A 474 22.62 12.93 -15.40
CA GLU A 474 22.40 14.32 -15.82
C GLU A 474 23.72 14.95 -16.30
N SER A 475 23.74 15.43 -17.55
CA SER A 475 24.98 15.90 -18.23
C SER A 475 26.13 14.89 -18.20
N GLY A 476 25.84 13.58 -18.10
CA GLY A 476 26.84 12.52 -17.98
C GLY A 476 27.56 12.46 -16.63
N ASN A 477 27.07 13.17 -15.61
CA ASN A 477 27.67 13.23 -14.28
C ASN A 477 27.36 11.96 -13.46
N ILE A 478 28.36 11.14 -13.17
CA ILE A 478 28.23 9.89 -12.39
C ILE A 478 27.59 10.11 -11.00
N ASP A 479 27.67 11.34 -10.48
CA ASP A 479 27.12 11.75 -9.18
C ASP A 479 25.59 11.99 -9.23
N MET A 480 24.99 12.06 -10.44
CA MET A 480 23.58 12.43 -10.64
C MET A 480 22.78 11.35 -11.40
N PRO A 481 22.55 10.17 -10.80
CA PRO A 481 21.79 9.09 -11.42
C PRO A 481 20.28 9.38 -11.45
N VAL A 482 19.62 9.03 -12.57
CA VAL A 482 18.17 9.10 -12.76
C VAL A 482 17.70 7.81 -13.41
N VAL A 483 16.71 7.14 -12.82
CA VAL A 483 16.01 6.01 -13.44
C VAL A 483 15.17 6.53 -14.60
N LEU A 484 15.46 6.05 -15.81
CA LEU A 484 14.74 6.41 -17.04
C LEU A 484 13.61 5.42 -17.38
N GLY A 485 13.67 4.21 -16.83
CA GLY A 485 12.71 3.15 -17.07
C GLY A 485 13.13 1.83 -16.44
N GLN A 486 12.27 0.83 -16.59
CA GLN A 486 12.50 -0.53 -16.12
C GLN A 486 12.60 -1.48 -17.31
N VAL A 487 13.40 -2.53 -17.15
CA VAL A 487 13.56 -3.57 -18.17
C VAL A 487 13.26 -4.93 -17.57
N TYR A 488 12.65 -5.80 -18.37
CA TYR A 488 12.54 -7.22 -18.07
C TYR A 488 13.84 -7.94 -18.45
N GLY A 489 14.17 -9.00 -17.73
CA GLY A 489 15.42 -9.74 -17.94
C GLY A 489 15.71 -10.73 -16.80
N GLY A 490 16.41 -11.81 -17.14
CA GLY A 490 16.87 -12.82 -16.17
C GLY A 490 15.75 -13.36 -15.27
N ARG A 491 15.71 -12.86 -14.02
CA ARG A 491 14.77 -13.29 -12.96
C ARG A 491 13.39 -12.63 -13.03
N VAL A 492 13.22 -11.58 -13.84
CA VAL A 492 11.96 -10.81 -13.93
C VAL A 492 11.39 -10.95 -15.34
N GLN A 493 10.24 -11.61 -15.45
CA GLN A 493 9.54 -11.86 -16.71
C GLN A 493 8.40 -10.85 -16.94
N PRO A 494 8.06 -10.53 -18.21
CA PRO A 494 6.86 -9.76 -18.52
C PRO A 494 5.59 -10.55 -18.15
N PRO A 495 4.51 -9.87 -17.68
CA PRO A 495 3.27 -10.55 -17.25
C PRO A 495 2.51 -11.22 -18.40
N PHE A 496 2.70 -10.73 -19.63
CA PHE A 496 2.05 -11.23 -20.84
C PHE A 496 3.07 -11.74 -21.88
N ALA A 497 4.19 -12.29 -21.41
CA ALA A 497 5.26 -12.77 -22.27
C ALA A 497 4.75 -13.83 -23.27
N ALA A 498 5.05 -13.64 -24.56
CA ALA A 498 4.61 -14.50 -25.65
C ALA A 498 5.65 -14.53 -26.78
N GLY A 499 5.51 -15.46 -27.73
CA GLY A 499 6.44 -15.65 -28.84
C GLY A 499 7.51 -16.71 -28.58
N GLU A 500 8.66 -16.59 -29.22
CA GLU A 500 9.75 -17.58 -29.13
C GLU A 500 10.25 -17.73 -27.69
N GLY A 501 10.25 -18.97 -27.18
CA GLY A 501 10.68 -19.29 -25.81
C GLY A 501 9.63 -19.02 -24.72
N SER A 502 8.39 -18.66 -25.07
CA SER A 502 7.26 -18.59 -24.14
C SER A 502 6.32 -19.78 -24.29
N ASP A 503 5.68 -20.19 -23.19
CA ASP A 503 4.62 -21.20 -23.17
C ASP A 503 3.25 -20.65 -23.59
N ALA A 504 3.14 -19.34 -23.87
CA ALA A 504 1.89 -18.70 -24.27
C ALA A 504 1.33 -19.26 -25.59
N ASN A 505 0.02 -19.47 -25.65
CA ASN A 505 -0.68 -20.00 -26.83
C ASN A 505 -1.06 -18.93 -27.88
N HIS A 506 -0.36 -17.81 -27.90
CA HIS A 506 -0.57 -16.71 -28.85
C HIS A 506 0.76 -16.04 -29.22
N PRO A 507 0.85 -15.34 -30.37
CA PRO A 507 2.10 -14.73 -30.84
C PRO A 507 2.46 -13.40 -30.15
N GLY A 508 1.60 -12.89 -29.27
CA GLY A 508 1.80 -11.63 -28.54
C GLY A 508 0.63 -10.67 -28.70
N THR A 509 -0.60 -11.20 -28.64
CA THR A 509 -1.82 -10.39 -28.86
C THR A 509 -2.27 -9.64 -27.61
N LEU A 510 -1.73 -9.98 -26.44
CA LEU A 510 -2.09 -9.37 -25.17
C LEU A 510 -1.21 -8.16 -24.86
N THR A 511 -1.84 -7.01 -24.60
CA THR A 511 -1.19 -5.77 -24.17
C THR A 511 -1.86 -5.25 -22.90
N GLY A 512 -1.11 -4.72 -21.94
CA GLY A 512 -1.73 -4.13 -20.76
C GLY A 512 -0.82 -3.91 -19.56
N LEU A 513 -1.47 -3.73 -18.40
CA LEU A 513 -0.85 -3.50 -17.10
C LEU A 513 -1.27 -4.63 -16.14
N GLN A 514 -0.31 -5.24 -15.46
CA GLN A 514 -0.57 -6.12 -14.32
C GLN A 514 0.25 -5.64 -13.11
N THR A 515 -0.44 -5.36 -12.01
CA THR A 515 0.21 -4.99 -10.74
C THR A 515 0.36 -6.21 -9.84
N GLN A 516 1.19 -6.05 -8.81
CA GLN A 516 1.30 -7.00 -7.71
C GLN A 516 0.94 -6.31 -6.41
N THR A 517 0.28 -7.04 -5.52
CA THR A 517 0.05 -6.62 -4.14
C THR A 517 1.37 -6.66 -3.34
N LEU A 518 1.41 -6.03 -2.16
CA LEU A 518 2.65 -5.94 -1.35
C LEU A 518 3.09 -7.28 -0.75
N ASP A 519 2.17 -8.23 -0.60
CA ASP A 519 2.43 -9.62 -0.26
C ASP A 519 2.91 -10.45 -1.48
N GLY A 520 2.79 -9.91 -2.69
CA GLY A 520 3.33 -10.49 -3.93
C GLY A 520 2.35 -11.32 -4.74
N GLN A 521 1.06 -11.24 -4.43
CA GLN A 521 0.01 -11.84 -5.24
C GLN A 521 -0.28 -10.97 -6.48
N SER A 522 -1.00 -11.53 -7.44
CA SER A 522 -1.51 -10.75 -8.57
C SER A 522 -2.52 -9.72 -8.06
N GLY A 523 -2.30 -8.45 -8.42
CA GLY A 523 -3.16 -7.33 -8.05
C GLY A 523 -4.22 -7.05 -9.11
N SER A 524 -4.25 -5.80 -9.56
CA SER A 524 -5.14 -5.35 -10.63
C SER A 524 -4.54 -5.65 -12.00
N ARG A 525 -5.41 -5.97 -12.95
CA ARG A 525 -5.06 -6.22 -14.34
C ARG A 525 -5.96 -5.41 -15.27
N TRP A 526 -5.33 -4.72 -16.22
CA TRP A 526 -5.98 -4.19 -17.39
C TRP A 526 -5.34 -4.84 -18.61
N VAL A 527 -6.15 -5.48 -19.46
CA VAL A 527 -5.66 -6.20 -20.64
C VAL A 527 -6.52 -5.89 -21.86
N MET A 528 -5.85 -5.69 -22.98
CA MET A 528 -6.39 -5.68 -24.34
C MET A 528 -5.89 -6.91 -25.07
N ASP A 529 -6.77 -7.61 -25.77
CA ASP A 529 -6.45 -8.74 -26.63
C ASP A 529 -6.76 -8.39 -28.08
N ASP A 530 -5.72 -8.23 -28.89
CA ASP A 530 -5.78 -7.88 -30.32
C ASP A 530 -5.77 -9.13 -31.22
N ALA A 531 -6.15 -10.29 -30.69
CA ALA A 531 -6.28 -11.49 -31.49
C ALA A 531 -7.31 -11.30 -32.62
N ALA A 532 -6.94 -11.73 -33.83
CA ALA A 532 -7.74 -11.52 -35.02
C ALA A 532 -9.17 -12.07 -34.86
N GLY A 533 -10.17 -11.20 -35.00
CA GLY A 533 -11.59 -11.54 -34.84
C GLY A 533 -12.06 -11.78 -33.40
N GLN A 534 -11.20 -11.55 -32.41
CA GLN A 534 -11.44 -11.88 -31.00
C GLN A 534 -11.05 -10.70 -30.08
N LEU A 535 -11.38 -9.47 -30.50
CA LEU A 535 -11.04 -8.27 -29.74
C LEU A 535 -11.70 -8.27 -28.37
N ARG A 536 -10.90 -8.06 -27.32
CA ARG A 536 -11.37 -8.02 -25.93
C ARG A 536 -10.66 -6.96 -25.12
N HIS A 537 -11.42 -6.31 -24.24
CA HIS A 537 -10.89 -5.49 -23.15
C HIS A 537 -11.37 -6.06 -21.81
N GLU A 538 -10.49 -6.14 -20.82
CA GLU A 538 -10.87 -6.50 -19.46
C GLU A 538 -10.15 -5.64 -18.43
N LEU A 539 -10.93 -5.13 -17.47
CA LEU A 539 -10.46 -4.56 -16.21
C LEU A 539 -10.82 -5.53 -15.09
N SER A 540 -9.84 -6.02 -14.35
CA SER A 540 -10.02 -7.02 -13.30
C SER A 540 -9.13 -6.76 -12.09
N ASN A 541 -9.52 -7.28 -10.94
CA ASN A 541 -8.67 -7.37 -9.76
C ASN A 541 -8.99 -8.65 -8.97
N SER A 542 -8.02 -9.11 -8.19
CA SER A 542 -8.13 -10.35 -7.41
C SER A 542 -9.12 -10.26 -6.24
N THR A 543 -9.49 -9.06 -5.78
CA THR A 543 -10.47 -8.89 -4.71
C THR A 543 -11.85 -9.32 -5.20
N ALA A 544 -12.35 -10.41 -4.61
CA ALA A 544 -13.62 -11.02 -4.96
C ALA A 544 -13.77 -11.35 -6.46
N ASN A 545 -12.66 -11.66 -7.14
CA ASN A 545 -12.64 -11.97 -8.59
C ASN A 545 -13.41 -10.96 -9.45
N SER A 546 -13.30 -9.67 -9.10
CA SER A 546 -14.12 -8.62 -9.70
C SER A 546 -13.59 -8.25 -11.09
N ARG A 547 -14.45 -8.29 -12.11
CA ARG A 547 -14.10 -7.94 -13.49
C ARG A 547 -15.20 -7.21 -14.25
N LEU A 548 -14.78 -6.31 -15.13
CA LEU A 548 -15.56 -5.72 -16.22
C LEU A 548 -14.89 -6.10 -17.54
N ALA A 549 -15.53 -6.93 -18.33
CA ALA A 549 -15.02 -7.42 -19.61
C ALA A 549 -15.94 -7.04 -20.76
N GLN A 550 -15.37 -6.72 -21.92
CA GLN A 550 -16.08 -6.33 -23.14
C GLN A 550 -15.45 -6.98 -24.38
N GLY A 551 -16.27 -7.36 -25.35
CA GLY A 551 -15.85 -7.94 -26.62
C GLY A 551 -15.96 -9.46 -26.62
N TYR A 552 -14.92 -10.13 -27.12
CA TYR A 552 -14.82 -11.60 -27.18
C TYR A 552 -14.33 -12.16 -25.84
N LEU A 553 -15.27 -12.54 -24.98
CA LEU A 553 -14.98 -12.96 -23.60
C LEU A 553 -14.32 -14.34 -23.59
N ILE A 554 -13.17 -14.45 -22.95
CA ILE A 554 -12.43 -15.71 -22.75
C ILE A 554 -12.05 -15.86 -21.28
N ASP A 555 -11.77 -17.10 -20.87
CA ASP A 555 -10.94 -17.32 -19.68
C ASP A 555 -9.49 -16.89 -19.96
N GLN A 556 -8.75 -16.42 -18.95
CA GLN A 556 -7.34 -16.03 -19.12
C GLN A 556 -6.53 -16.26 -17.85
N GLN A 557 -5.50 -17.11 -17.96
CA GLN A 557 -4.55 -17.40 -16.89
C GLN A 557 -3.15 -16.89 -17.29
N GLY A 558 -2.70 -15.80 -16.66
CA GLY A 558 -1.45 -15.15 -17.05
C GLY A 558 -1.47 -14.71 -18.52
N ALA A 559 -0.52 -15.23 -19.31
CA ALA A 559 -0.43 -15.03 -20.76
C ALA A 559 -1.23 -16.07 -21.57
N MET A 560 -1.89 -17.05 -20.95
CA MET A 560 -2.65 -18.07 -21.67
C MET A 560 -4.07 -17.60 -21.98
N ARG A 561 -4.47 -17.68 -23.25
CA ARG A 561 -5.85 -17.48 -23.71
C ARG A 561 -6.64 -18.78 -23.52
N GLY A 562 -7.71 -18.73 -22.74
CA GLY A 562 -8.52 -19.89 -22.37
C GLY A 562 -9.77 -20.07 -23.23
N ALA A 563 -10.75 -20.80 -22.67
CA ALA A 563 -11.99 -21.13 -23.35
C ALA A 563 -12.85 -19.87 -23.61
N TYR A 564 -13.59 -19.90 -24.72
CA TYR A 564 -14.61 -18.88 -25.02
C TYR A 564 -15.74 -18.91 -23.98
N ARG A 565 -16.11 -17.73 -23.50
CA ARG A 565 -17.13 -17.52 -22.46
C ARG A 565 -18.35 -16.75 -22.97
N GLY A 566 -18.25 -16.06 -24.09
CA GLY A 566 -19.36 -15.31 -24.70
C GLY A 566 -18.91 -14.05 -25.44
N GLU A 567 -19.88 -13.27 -25.90
CA GLU A 567 -19.66 -11.98 -26.56
C GLU A 567 -20.54 -10.90 -25.92
N GLY A 568 -20.07 -9.65 -25.95
CA GLY A 568 -20.80 -8.51 -25.41
C GLY A 568 -20.06 -7.88 -24.24
N PHE A 569 -20.72 -7.74 -23.09
CA PHE A 569 -20.08 -7.27 -21.86
C PHE A 569 -20.48 -8.15 -20.66
N GLU A 570 -19.57 -8.28 -19.70
CA GLU A 570 -19.79 -8.98 -18.43
C GLU A 570 -19.30 -8.11 -17.28
N LEU A 571 -20.15 -7.94 -16.26
CA LEU A 571 -19.76 -7.47 -14.93
C LEU A 571 -19.91 -8.66 -13.98
N ALA A 572 -18.81 -9.11 -13.38
CA ALA A 572 -18.80 -10.27 -12.48
C ALA A 572 -17.99 -9.97 -11.20
N THR A 573 -18.46 -10.50 -10.08
CA THR A 573 -17.79 -10.45 -8.78
C THR A 573 -18.34 -11.58 -7.90
N ASP A 574 -17.50 -12.18 -7.07
CA ASP A 574 -17.89 -13.10 -5.99
C ASP A 574 -18.32 -12.33 -4.72
N GLY A 575 -18.20 -11.00 -4.73
CA GLY A 575 -18.57 -10.10 -3.65
C GLY A 575 -19.93 -9.45 -3.87
N TRP A 576 -20.13 -8.27 -3.28
CA TRP A 576 -21.38 -7.51 -3.46
C TRP A 576 -21.44 -6.82 -4.83
N GLY A 577 -22.45 -7.18 -5.62
CA GLY A 577 -22.84 -6.42 -6.82
C GLY A 577 -23.96 -5.43 -6.49
N VAL A 578 -23.75 -4.14 -6.80
CA VAL A 578 -24.76 -3.10 -6.59
C VAL A 578 -24.85 -2.20 -7.82
N VAL A 579 -26.06 -2.04 -8.36
CA VAL A 579 -26.39 -1.05 -9.40
C VAL A 579 -27.28 0.01 -8.79
N ARG A 580 -26.83 1.28 -8.77
CA ARG A 580 -27.58 2.43 -8.25
C ARG A 580 -27.61 3.54 -9.29
N ALA A 581 -28.79 4.03 -9.61
CA ALA A 581 -28.99 5.20 -10.45
C ALA A 581 -30.09 6.07 -9.85
N GLY A 582 -29.71 7.24 -9.31
CA GLY A 582 -30.63 8.15 -8.61
C GLY A 582 -31.76 8.70 -9.49
N GLU A 583 -31.54 8.74 -10.80
CA GLU A 583 -32.52 9.22 -11.80
C GLU A 583 -33.31 8.07 -12.47
N GLY A 584 -33.05 6.81 -12.09
CA GLY A 584 -33.75 5.62 -12.60
C GLY A 584 -32.88 4.62 -13.36
N VAL A 585 -33.40 3.40 -13.53
CA VAL A 585 -32.76 2.26 -14.21
C VAL A 585 -33.68 1.71 -15.30
N LEU A 586 -33.14 1.52 -16.50
CA LEU A 586 -33.80 0.81 -17.60
C LEU A 586 -33.10 -0.54 -17.81
N VAL A 587 -33.85 -1.63 -17.69
CA VAL A 587 -33.42 -2.99 -18.05
C VAL A 587 -34.23 -3.44 -19.25
N SER A 588 -33.59 -3.52 -20.41
CA SER A 588 -34.25 -3.75 -21.70
C SER A 588 -33.51 -4.79 -22.54
N SER A 589 -34.27 -5.66 -23.22
CA SER A 589 -33.77 -6.51 -24.32
C SER A 589 -34.23 -6.04 -25.70
N THR A 590 -34.92 -4.89 -25.78
CA THR A 590 -35.33 -4.29 -27.04
C THR A 590 -34.11 -3.73 -27.78
N ALA A 591 -33.71 -4.43 -28.84
CA ALA A 591 -32.53 -4.08 -29.61
C ALA A 591 -32.67 -2.73 -30.34
N ARG A 592 -31.62 -1.91 -30.27
CA ARG A 592 -31.53 -0.62 -30.98
C ARG A 592 -30.47 -0.67 -32.07
N ARG A 593 -30.89 -1.15 -33.24
CA ARG A 593 -30.00 -1.25 -34.40
C ARG A 593 -29.44 0.12 -34.76
N LEU A 594 -28.12 0.19 -34.99
CA LEU A 594 -27.39 1.41 -35.36
C LEU A 594 -27.47 2.56 -34.35
N ALA A 595 -27.86 2.30 -33.09
CA ALA A 595 -28.02 3.32 -32.05
C ALA A 595 -28.89 4.51 -32.51
N THR A 596 -29.98 4.25 -33.25
CA THR A 596 -30.85 5.26 -33.90
C THR A 596 -31.63 6.17 -32.94
N SER A 597 -31.36 6.13 -31.62
CA SER A 597 -31.96 7.00 -30.60
C SER A 597 -31.12 7.03 -29.31
N THR A 598 -31.54 7.80 -28.31
CA THR A 598 -30.79 8.09 -27.07
C THR A 598 -30.95 6.98 -26.03
N GLN A 599 -29.97 6.69 -25.18
CA GLN A 599 -30.00 5.53 -24.26
C GLN A 599 -31.31 5.36 -23.43
N MET A 600 -32.07 6.43 -23.18
CA MET A 600 -33.32 6.42 -22.39
C MET A 600 -34.61 6.42 -23.22
N ASP A 601 -34.56 6.34 -24.54
CA ASP A 601 -35.77 6.18 -25.38
C ASP A 601 -36.54 4.88 -25.05
N VAL A 602 -37.78 5.03 -24.59
CA VAL A 602 -38.66 3.94 -24.18
C VAL A 602 -39.96 3.91 -24.98
N ALA A 603 -39.93 4.36 -26.25
CA ALA A 603 -41.12 4.48 -27.10
C ALA A 603 -41.95 3.18 -27.19
N GLN A 604 -41.30 2.02 -27.28
CA GLN A 604 -41.96 0.71 -27.28
C GLN A 604 -42.71 0.46 -25.98
N SER A 605 -42.05 0.67 -24.83
CA SER A 605 -42.62 0.49 -23.49
C SER A 605 -43.77 1.47 -23.22
N VAL A 606 -43.62 2.73 -23.64
CA VAL A 606 -44.70 3.74 -23.60
C VAL A 606 -45.91 3.27 -24.40
N GLY A 607 -45.70 2.67 -25.58
CA GLY A 607 -46.77 2.09 -26.39
C GLY A 607 -47.50 0.93 -25.70
N GLN A 608 -46.76 0.01 -25.09
CA GLN A 608 -47.30 -1.13 -24.34
C GLN A 608 -48.08 -0.67 -23.09
N LEU A 609 -47.52 0.26 -22.31
CA LEU A 609 -48.18 0.82 -21.12
C LEU A 609 -49.44 1.61 -21.48
N LYS A 610 -49.46 2.33 -22.61
CA LYS A 610 -50.69 2.95 -23.14
C LYS A 610 -51.80 1.93 -23.39
N GLN A 611 -51.49 0.73 -23.86
CA GLN A 611 -52.47 -0.34 -24.03
C GLN A 611 -52.90 -0.95 -22.69
N ALA A 612 -51.97 -1.13 -21.76
CA ALA A 612 -52.27 -1.64 -20.42
C ALA A 612 -53.24 -0.72 -19.66
N VAL A 613 -52.97 0.60 -19.66
CA VAL A 613 -53.85 1.62 -19.04
C VAL A 613 -55.26 1.56 -19.64
N ARG A 614 -55.40 1.46 -20.97
CA ARG A 614 -56.71 1.34 -21.63
C ARG A 614 -57.46 0.06 -21.22
N THR A 615 -56.75 -1.06 -21.11
CA THR A 615 -57.33 -2.35 -20.72
C THR A 615 -57.85 -2.28 -19.28
N ALA A 616 -57.02 -1.81 -18.35
CA ALA A 616 -57.39 -1.68 -16.94
C ALA A 616 -58.55 -0.69 -16.74
N GLN A 617 -58.59 0.41 -17.52
CA GLN A 617 -59.69 1.37 -17.46
C GLN A 617 -61.02 0.76 -17.94
N GLY A 618 -61.05 0.07 -19.08
CA GLY A 618 -62.27 -0.56 -19.58
C GLY A 618 -62.81 -1.65 -18.65
N MET A 619 -61.93 -2.41 -17.99
CA MET A 619 -62.34 -3.39 -16.97
C MET A 619 -62.91 -2.70 -15.72
N SER A 620 -62.29 -1.61 -15.27
CA SER A 620 -62.77 -0.83 -14.12
C SER A 620 -64.16 -0.24 -14.37
N GLU A 621 -64.39 0.33 -15.56
CA GLU A 621 -65.69 0.87 -15.97
C GLU A 621 -66.78 -0.21 -16.02
N SER A 622 -66.45 -1.39 -16.56
CA SER A 622 -67.37 -2.54 -16.62
C SER A 622 -67.72 -3.08 -15.23
N ALA A 623 -66.72 -3.18 -14.34
CA ALA A 623 -66.91 -3.60 -12.96
C ALA A 623 -67.79 -2.61 -12.19
N ALA A 624 -67.50 -1.30 -12.30
CA ALA A 624 -68.29 -0.26 -11.64
C ALA A 624 -69.74 -0.21 -12.13
N ALA A 625 -69.99 -0.39 -13.43
CA ALA A 625 -71.33 -0.46 -14.00
C ALA A 625 -72.13 -1.68 -13.48
N ALA A 626 -71.44 -2.76 -13.08
CA ALA A 626 -72.02 -3.94 -12.46
C ALA A 626 -72.05 -3.88 -10.92
N HIS A 627 -71.80 -2.71 -10.32
CA HIS A 627 -71.70 -2.51 -8.87
C HIS A 627 -70.61 -3.35 -8.17
N ALA A 628 -69.62 -3.84 -8.92
CA ALA A 628 -68.40 -4.43 -8.37
C ALA A 628 -67.36 -3.35 -8.00
N GLY A 629 -66.34 -3.72 -7.21
CA GLY A 629 -65.28 -2.80 -6.83
C GLY A 629 -64.46 -2.34 -8.04
N GLY A 630 -64.28 -1.03 -8.20
CA GLY A 630 -63.47 -0.44 -9.28
C GLY A 630 -61.95 -0.55 -9.03
N LEU A 631 -61.15 -0.37 -10.07
CA LEU A 631 -59.69 -0.44 -10.02
C LEU A 631 -59.06 0.94 -9.75
N ALA A 632 -59.06 1.38 -8.48
CA ALA A 632 -58.54 2.70 -8.09
C ALA A 632 -57.06 2.94 -8.45
N ALA A 633 -56.26 1.87 -8.56
CA ALA A 633 -54.84 1.92 -8.92
C ALA A 633 -54.56 2.33 -10.39
N ASN A 634 -55.59 2.49 -11.22
CA ASN A 634 -55.44 2.93 -12.61
C ASN A 634 -54.84 4.33 -12.73
N ALA A 635 -55.13 5.23 -11.77
CA ALA A 635 -54.58 6.59 -11.77
C ALA A 635 -53.05 6.61 -11.63
N ALA A 636 -52.51 5.83 -10.67
CA ALA A 636 -51.06 5.73 -10.46
C ALA A 636 -50.30 5.16 -11.68
N GLN A 637 -50.93 4.24 -12.43
CA GLN A 637 -50.36 3.70 -13.67
C GLN A 637 -50.30 4.77 -14.79
N ALA A 638 -51.31 5.63 -14.87
CA ALA A 638 -51.33 6.75 -15.83
C ALA A 638 -50.28 7.82 -15.49
N ASP A 639 -50.09 8.13 -14.20
CA ASP A 639 -49.06 9.06 -13.73
C ASP A 639 -47.65 8.57 -14.06
N PHE A 640 -47.38 7.28 -13.87
CA PHE A 640 -46.09 6.70 -14.27
C PHE A 640 -45.86 6.77 -15.78
N LEU A 641 -46.88 6.47 -16.59
CA LEU A 641 -46.79 6.62 -18.05
C LEU A 641 -46.44 8.06 -18.45
N LYS A 642 -47.05 9.06 -17.82
CA LYS A 642 -46.73 10.48 -18.04
C LYS A 642 -45.28 10.80 -17.71
N ALA A 643 -44.74 10.22 -16.63
CA ALA A 643 -43.37 10.44 -16.17
C ALA A 643 -42.30 9.89 -17.12
N ILE A 644 -42.62 8.90 -17.95
CA ILE A 644 -41.66 8.28 -18.89
C ILE A 644 -41.92 8.63 -20.36
N ASP A 645 -43.08 9.19 -20.70
CA ASP A 645 -43.42 9.57 -22.07
C ASP A 645 -42.72 10.88 -22.47
N PRO A 646 -41.82 10.89 -23.47
CA PRO A 646 -41.12 12.10 -23.90
C PRO A 646 -42.04 13.14 -24.56
N ALA A 647 -43.23 12.74 -25.01
CA ALA A 647 -44.24 13.70 -25.42
C ALA A 647 -44.81 14.50 -24.23
N GLN A 648 -44.58 14.04 -23.01
CA GLN A 648 -45.04 14.63 -21.74
C GLN A 648 -43.83 15.01 -20.86
N ASP A 649 -43.68 14.40 -19.68
CA ASP A 649 -42.68 14.78 -18.68
C ASP A 649 -41.35 14.02 -18.86
N GLY A 650 -41.32 12.94 -19.65
CA GLY A 650 -40.19 12.02 -19.87
C GLY A 650 -39.06 12.56 -20.74
N LYS A 651 -38.72 13.85 -20.60
CA LYS A 651 -37.67 14.53 -21.35
C LYS A 651 -36.96 15.58 -20.53
N TYR A 652 -35.74 15.93 -20.92
CA TYR A 652 -35.07 17.11 -20.37
C TYR A 652 -35.76 18.40 -20.85
N THR A 653 -35.93 19.37 -19.97
CA THR A 653 -36.52 20.69 -20.28
C THR A 653 -35.47 21.81 -20.33
N GLY A 654 -34.21 21.49 -20.01
CA GLY A 654 -33.10 22.43 -19.98
C GLY A 654 -31.74 21.73 -20.08
N ALA A 655 -30.66 22.49 -19.94
CA ALA A 655 -29.30 21.96 -20.01
C ALA A 655 -28.97 21.04 -18.82
N VAL A 656 -28.16 20.01 -19.07
CA VAL A 656 -27.65 19.08 -18.06
C VAL A 656 -26.16 19.35 -17.90
N ASN A 657 -25.71 19.71 -16.69
CA ASN A 657 -24.32 20.07 -16.39
C ASN A 657 -23.72 21.12 -17.37
N GLY A 658 -24.53 22.10 -17.78
CA GLY A 658 -24.11 23.15 -18.71
C GLY A 658 -24.09 22.73 -20.19
N GLN A 659 -24.51 21.51 -20.53
CA GLN A 659 -24.60 21.01 -21.91
C GLN A 659 -26.05 20.93 -22.39
N SER A 660 -26.28 21.21 -23.68
CA SER A 660 -27.61 21.10 -24.30
C SER A 660 -28.09 19.64 -24.31
N ALA A 661 -29.25 19.36 -23.69
CA ALA A 661 -29.85 18.03 -23.62
C ALA A 661 -30.82 17.79 -24.79
N THR A 662 -30.33 17.98 -26.02
CA THR A 662 -31.11 17.84 -27.26
C THR A 662 -30.44 16.82 -28.19
N LYS A 663 -31.26 16.14 -28.99
CA LYS A 663 -30.82 15.16 -30.00
C LYS A 663 -30.12 15.91 -31.13
N ALA A 664 -29.08 15.28 -31.67
CA ALA A 664 -28.39 15.80 -32.86
C ALA A 664 -29.32 15.71 -34.09
N SER A 665 -29.23 16.72 -34.97
CA SER A 665 -29.96 16.78 -36.23
C SER A 665 -28.99 17.02 -37.39
N GLY A 666 -28.68 15.97 -38.14
CA GLY A 666 -27.68 16.02 -39.22
C GLY A 666 -26.28 16.40 -38.71
N ALA A 667 -25.74 17.52 -39.21
CA ALA A 667 -24.45 18.06 -38.78
C ALA A 667 -24.54 18.90 -37.49
N GLN A 668 -25.75 19.28 -37.06
CA GLN A 668 -25.98 20.10 -35.87
C GLN A 668 -25.96 19.21 -34.62
N ARG A 669 -25.14 19.59 -33.63
CA ARG A 669 -24.91 18.82 -32.40
C ARG A 669 -25.82 19.23 -31.23
N ASP A 670 -26.54 20.34 -31.36
CA ASP A 670 -27.44 20.92 -30.36
C ASP A 670 -28.70 21.53 -31.00
N GLY A 671 -29.74 21.83 -30.22
CA GLY A 671 -30.94 22.55 -30.69
C GLY A 671 -31.98 21.70 -31.44
N GLY A 672 -31.84 20.37 -31.42
CA GLY A 672 -32.87 19.43 -31.87
C GLY A 672 -33.93 19.13 -30.81
N GLU A 673 -34.68 18.04 -31.00
CA GLU A 673 -35.67 17.57 -30.01
C GLU A 673 -35.01 17.24 -28.65
N PRO A 674 -35.66 17.50 -27.51
CA PRO A 674 -35.13 17.11 -26.21
C PRO A 674 -34.82 15.61 -26.09
N VAL A 675 -33.78 15.28 -25.33
CA VAL A 675 -33.41 13.89 -25.00
C VAL A 675 -34.35 13.32 -23.95
N GLU A 676 -34.68 12.03 -24.08
CA GLU A 676 -35.53 11.29 -23.15
C GLU A 676 -34.90 11.10 -21.77
N ARG A 677 -35.73 11.04 -20.74
CA ARG A 677 -35.37 10.66 -19.36
C ARG A 677 -36.60 10.14 -18.62
N PHE A 678 -36.42 9.58 -17.42
CA PHE A 678 -37.53 9.45 -16.48
C PHE A 678 -37.73 10.74 -15.69
N ALA A 679 -38.98 11.15 -15.52
CA ALA A 679 -39.33 12.34 -14.73
C ALA A 679 -39.26 12.09 -13.22
N ALA A 680 -39.33 10.82 -12.81
CA ALA A 680 -39.22 10.34 -11.44
C ALA A 680 -38.36 9.05 -11.41
N PRO A 681 -37.62 8.79 -10.31
CA PRO A 681 -36.81 7.59 -10.20
C PRO A 681 -37.67 6.32 -10.30
N ALA A 682 -37.33 5.46 -11.25
CA ALA A 682 -38.03 4.21 -11.48
C ALA A 682 -37.08 3.12 -12.01
N VAL A 683 -37.44 1.87 -11.76
CA VAL A 683 -36.84 0.71 -12.43
C VAL A 683 -37.85 0.20 -13.45
N LEU A 684 -37.58 0.41 -14.73
CA LEU A 684 -38.41 -0.12 -15.82
C LEU A 684 -37.72 -1.37 -16.39
N MET A 685 -38.40 -2.50 -16.29
CA MET A 685 -38.00 -3.76 -16.91
C MET A 685 -38.91 -4.04 -18.10
N GLU A 686 -38.34 -4.20 -19.29
CA GLU A 686 -39.11 -4.48 -20.51
C GLU A 686 -38.41 -5.50 -21.40
N SER A 687 -39.23 -6.27 -22.11
CA SER A 687 -38.80 -7.28 -23.07
C SER A 687 -39.87 -7.44 -24.14
N PRO A 688 -39.50 -7.58 -25.43
CA PRO A 688 -40.48 -7.83 -26.48
C PRO A 688 -41.10 -9.23 -26.42
N GLU A 689 -40.49 -10.16 -25.66
CA GLU A 689 -40.89 -11.57 -25.62
C GLU A 689 -41.30 -12.00 -24.20
N ASN A 690 -40.34 -12.20 -23.29
CA ASN A 690 -40.59 -12.75 -21.96
C ASN A 690 -39.86 -11.97 -20.86
N ILE A 691 -40.52 -11.86 -19.71
CA ILE A 691 -39.92 -11.46 -18.41
C ILE A 691 -40.30 -12.56 -17.42
N VAL A 692 -39.31 -13.17 -16.77
CA VAL A 692 -39.49 -14.33 -15.89
C VAL A 692 -38.85 -14.05 -14.53
N LEU A 693 -39.59 -14.30 -13.45
CA LEU A 693 -39.11 -14.22 -12.07
C LEU A 693 -39.17 -15.61 -11.44
N THR A 694 -38.02 -16.18 -11.08
CA THR A 694 -37.92 -17.53 -10.51
C THR A 694 -37.05 -17.52 -9.25
N THR A 695 -37.47 -18.27 -8.24
CA THR A 695 -36.70 -18.48 -7.01
C THR A 695 -37.01 -19.88 -6.47
N PRO A 696 -36.02 -20.63 -5.97
CA PRO A 696 -36.26 -21.93 -5.35
C PRO A 696 -36.89 -21.82 -3.95
N HIS A 697 -36.94 -20.60 -3.38
CA HIS A 697 -37.42 -20.39 -2.02
C HIS A 697 -38.65 -19.47 -1.99
N SER A 698 -38.46 -18.17 -1.80
CA SER A 698 -39.55 -17.22 -1.59
C SER A 698 -39.41 -16.02 -2.53
N ALA A 699 -40.53 -15.58 -3.12
CA ALA A 699 -40.66 -14.32 -3.83
C ALA A 699 -41.70 -13.46 -3.10
N VAL A 700 -41.36 -12.20 -2.81
CA VAL A 700 -42.24 -11.27 -2.09
C VAL A 700 -42.42 -10.00 -2.92
N SER A 701 -43.66 -9.53 -3.01
CA SER A 701 -44.01 -8.22 -3.60
C SER A 701 -44.79 -7.43 -2.56
N TYR A 702 -44.37 -6.19 -2.31
CA TYR A 702 -45.02 -5.27 -1.37
C TYR A 702 -45.06 -3.87 -1.96
N ALA A 703 -46.19 -3.19 -1.81
CA ALA A 703 -46.32 -1.77 -2.09
C ALA A 703 -47.17 -1.12 -1.00
N ALA A 704 -46.74 0.03 -0.49
CA ALA A 704 -47.48 0.79 0.53
C ALA A 704 -48.79 1.39 0.00
N GLN A 705 -48.95 1.49 -1.32
CA GLN A 705 -50.13 2.05 -1.98
C GLN A 705 -50.81 1.03 -2.90
N HIS A 706 -50.14 0.63 -3.99
CA HIS A 706 -50.78 -0.14 -5.05
C HIS A 706 -49.85 -1.24 -5.60
N VAL A 707 -50.37 -2.48 -5.67
CA VAL A 707 -49.84 -3.55 -6.53
C VAL A 707 -50.85 -3.71 -7.67
N HIS A 708 -50.41 -3.53 -8.92
CA HIS A 708 -51.28 -3.55 -10.10
C HIS A 708 -50.77 -4.59 -11.10
N LEU A 709 -51.59 -5.62 -11.37
CA LEU A 709 -51.33 -6.65 -12.37
C LEU A 709 -52.37 -6.53 -13.50
N THR A 710 -51.90 -6.25 -14.72
CA THR A 710 -52.77 -6.16 -15.91
C THR A 710 -52.33 -7.16 -16.95
N ALA A 711 -53.24 -8.02 -17.41
CA ALA A 711 -53.05 -8.90 -18.56
C ALA A 711 -54.11 -8.57 -19.62
N GLN A 712 -53.72 -8.50 -20.90
CA GLN A 712 -54.66 -8.25 -22.00
C GLN A 712 -55.49 -9.48 -22.39
N ARG A 713 -55.02 -10.68 -22.05
CA ARG A 713 -55.68 -11.95 -22.34
C ARG A 713 -55.91 -12.73 -21.05
N ASP A 714 -55.00 -13.64 -20.73
CA ASP A 714 -55.16 -14.58 -19.63
C ASP A 714 -54.23 -14.23 -18.46
N ALA A 715 -54.76 -14.32 -17.24
CA ALA A 715 -53.98 -14.27 -16.01
C ALA A 715 -54.21 -15.59 -15.25
N HIS A 716 -53.13 -16.32 -14.97
CA HIS A 716 -53.18 -17.59 -14.25
C HIS A 716 -52.55 -17.45 -12.87
N VAL A 717 -53.29 -17.83 -11.83
CA VAL A 717 -52.81 -17.92 -10.44
C VAL A 717 -52.95 -19.37 -10.00
N ALA A 718 -51.84 -20.01 -9.67
CA ALA A 718 -51.82 -21.41 -9.26
C ALA A 718 -50.78 -21.62 -8.13
N ALA A 719 -51.13 -22.46 -7.16
CA ALA A 719 -50.22 -22.96 -6.14
C ALA A 719 -50.45 -24.47 -5.96
N ALA A 720 -49.39 -25.22 -5.73
CA ALA A 720 -49.49 -26.67 -5.50
C ALA A 720 -50.12 -27.01 -4.13
N ALA A 721 -49.99 -26.09 -3.16
CA ALA A 721 -50.58 -26.23 -1.82
C ALA A 721 -51.79 -25.29 -1.67
N THR A 722 -51.55 -24.02 -1.32
CA THR A 722 -52.62 -23.09 -0.93
C THR A 722 -52.53 -21.78 -1.71
N VAL A 723 -53.67 -21.32 -2.23
CA VAL A 723 -53.87 -19.91 -2.64
C VAL A 723 -54.80 -19.27 -1.60
N ALA A 724 -54.32 -18.22 -0.92
CA ALA A 724 -55.09 -17.50 0.09
C ALA A 724 -55.16 -16.00 -0.26
N ALA A 725 -56.33 -15.38 -0.05
CA ALA A 725 -56.56 -13.95 -0.24
C ALA A 725 -57.28 -13.39 0.99
N ALA A 726 -56.74 -12.31 1.57
CA ALA A 726 -57.32 -11.59 2.70
C ALA A 726 -57.30 -10.09 2.39
N SER A 727 -58.39 -9.37 2.72
CA SER A 727 -58.52 -7.93 2.52
C SER A 727 -59.05 -7.28 3.79
N GLY A 728 -58.55 -6.09 4.12
CA GLY A 728 -59.01 -5.31 5.27
C GLY A 728 -60.25 -4.47 5.01
N ASP A 729 -60.64 -4.30 3.73
CA ASP A 729 -61.82 -3.53 3.33
C ASP A 729 -62.78 -4.41 2.53
N ALA A 730 -62.46 -4.71 1.27
CA ALA A 730 -63.29 -5.55 0.41
C ALA A 730 -62.47 -6.49 -0.49
N VAL A 731 -63.03 -7.66 -0.81
CA VAL A 731 -62.62 -8.51 -1.94
C VAL A 731 -63.76 -8.47 -2.97
N SER A 732 -63.47 -8.10 -4.22
CA SER A 732 -64.45 -8.09 -5.30
C SER A 732 -64.02 -9.04 -6.42
N LEU A 733 -64.88 -10.00 -6.76
CA LEU A 733 -64.70 -10.91 -7.90
C LEU A 733 -65.74 -10.57 -8.95
N TYR A 734 -65.29 -10.18 -10.14
CA TYR A 734 -66.16 -9.77 -11.24
C TYR A 734 -65.73 -10.45 -12.54
N ALA A 735 -66.70 -10.98 -13.28
CA ALA A 735 -66.52 -11.52 -14.62
C ALA A 735 -67.50 -10.83 -15.57
N ALA A 736 -67.00 -10.06 -16.54
CA ALA A 736 -67.83 -9.35 -17.51
C ALA A 736 -68.59 -10.31 -18.46
N ALA A 737 -67.96 -11.44 -18.81
CA ALA A 737 -68.53 -12.52 -19.61
C ALA A 737 -67.92 -13.87 -19.18
N GLY A 738 -68.64 -14.98 -19.35
CA GLY A 738 -68.15 -16.33 -19.05
C GLY A 738 -68.48 -16.89 -17.67
N GLY A 739 -68.95 -16.05 -16.73
CA GLY A 739 -69.41 -16.45 -15.38
C GLY A 739 -68.28 -16.70 -14.37
N LEU A 740 -68.66 -16.92 -13.11
CA LEU A 740 -67.76 -17.31 -12.01
C LEU A 740 -68.01 -18.78 -11.65
N ARG A 741 -66.94 -19.57 -11.45
CA ARG A 741 -67.02 -21.00 -11.10
C ARG A 741 -66.04 -21.33 -9.97
N ALA A 742 -66.58 -21.83 -8.84
CA ALA A 742 -65.80 -22.38 -7.73
C ALA A 742 -66.07 -23.88 -7.63
N ILE A 743 -65.02 -24.70 -7.58
CA ILE A 743 -65.12 -26.17 -7.53
C ILE A 743 -64.11 -26.68 -6.50
N ALA A 744 -64.57 -27.41 -5.50
CA ALA A 744 -63.71 -28.27 -4.68
C ALA A 744 -63.79 -29.71 -5.22
N SER A 745 -62.65 -30.32 -5.54
CA SER A 745 -62.62 -31.73 -5.99
C SER A 745 -62.73 -32.72 -4.83
N ASP A 746 -62.24 -32.31 -3.65
CA ASP A 746 -62.34 -33.01 -2.38
C ASP A 746 -62.53 -31.95 -1.27
N GLY A 747 -63.31 -32.27 -0.23
CA GLY A 747 -63.72 -31.31 0.81
C GLY A 747 -64.85 -30.33 0.41
N PRO A 748 -65.36 -29.52 1.37
CA PRO A 748 -66.49 -28.61 1.15
C PRO A 748 -66.09 -27.28 0.51
N VAL A 749 -67.04 -26.65 -0.21
CA VAL A 749 -67.01 -25.22 -0.51
C VAL A 749 -67.85 -24.50 0.55
N SER A 750 -67.22 -23.71 1.43
CA SER A 750 -67.91 -22.90 2.43
C SER A 750 -67.86 -21.40 2.09
N VAL A 751 -68.98 -20.71 2.31
CA VAL A 751 -69.10 -19.24 2.25
C VAL A 751 -69.87 -18.84 3.50
N GLU A 752 -69.37 -17.87 4.26
CA GLU A 752 -69.91 -17.49 5.57
C GLU A 752 -69.95 -15.96 5.73
N ALA A 753 -70.97 -15.45 6.44
CA ALA A 753 -71.09 -14.05 6.84
C ALA A 753 -71.44 -14.00 8.34
N HIS A 754 -70.59 -13.40 9.17
CA HIS A 754 -70.71 -13.50 10.64
C HIS A 754 -71.46 -12.33 11.30
N THR A 755 -71.27 -11.09 10.81
CA THR A 755 -71.79 -9.87 11.44
C THR A 755 -72.89 -9.18 10.64
N SER A 756 -73.14 -9.61 9.40
CA SER A 756 -74.09 -8.98 8.47
C SER A 756 -74.78 -10.02 7.58
N THR A 757 -75.69 -9.56 6.72
CA THR A 757 -76.50 -10.39 5.83
C THR A 757 -75.66 -11.02 4.72
N MET A 758 -75.88 -12.31 4.46
CA MET A 758 -75.47 -12.96 3.22
C MET A 758 -76.58 -12.84 2.18
N GLU A 759 -76.30 -12.22 1.04
CA GLU A 759 -77.23 -12.08 -0.07
C GLU A 759 -76.79 -12.92 -1.28
N ILE A 760 -77.69 -13.73 -1.83
CA ILE A 760 -77.50 -14.46 -3.09
C ILE A 760 -78.60 -14.01 -4.04
N LEU A 761 -78.25 -13.20 -5.03
CA LEU A 761 -79.19 -12.60 -5.99
C LEU A 761 -79.06 -13.28 -7.36
N ALA A 762 -80.19 -13.56 -8.00
CA ALA A 762 -80.25 -14.04 -9.38
C ALA A 762 -81.55 -13.59 -10.06
N ASP A 763 -81.45 -12.98 -11.26
CA ASP A 763 -82.62 -12.53 -12.03
C ASP A 763 -83.49 -13.68 -12.56
N GLN A 764 -82.90 -14.87 -12.72
CA GLN A 764 -83.60 -16.05 -13.24
C GLN A 764 -83.93 -17.05 -12.14
N SER A 765 -82.94 -17.80 -11.68
CA SER A 765 -83.14 -18.86 -10.68
C SER A 765 -81.89 -19.08 -9.85
N VAL A 766 -82.06 -19.21 -8.53
CA VAL A 766 -81.08 -19.85 -7.66
C VAL A 766 -81.44 -21.34 -7.57
N ARG A 767 -80.52 -22.23 -7.98
CA ARG A 767 -80.71 -23.69 -7.91
C ARG A 767 -79.73 -24.29 -6.90
N ILE A 768 -80.27 -24.87 -5.83
CA ILE A 768 -79.52 -25.67 -4.86
C ILE A 768 -79.92 -27.12 -5.07
N THR A 769 -78.95 -28.00 -5.29
CA THR A 769 -79.21 -29.42 -5.58
C THR A 769 -78.21 -30.26 -4.79
N SER A 770 -78.71 -31.15 -3.94
CA SER A 770 -77.95 -32.23 -3.31
C SER A 770 -78.37 -33.53 -3.99
N THR A 771 -77.42 -34.29 -4.52
CA THR A 771 -77.72 -35.51 -5.31
C THR A 771 -77.86 -36.77 -4.45
N ASP A 772 -77.25 -36.81 -3.26
CA ASP A 772 -77.09 -38.06 -2.49
C ASP A 772 -77.64 -37.98 -1.06
N ASP A 773 -77.48 -36.86 -0.35
CA ASP A 773 -77.80 -36.76 1.09
C ASP A 773 -79.01 -35.85 1.41
N ARG A 774 -78.76 -34.56 1.68
CA ARG A 774 -79.78 -33.61 2.15
C ARG A 774 -79.39 -32.15 1.89
N ILE A 775 -80.37 -31.24 1.96
CA ILE A 775 -80.17 -29.78 2.00
C ILE A 775 -80.69 -29.31 3.37
N ASP A 776 -79.83 -28.70 4.18
CA ASP A 776 -80.18 -28.16 5.50
C ASP A 776 -80.34 -26.63 5.40
N VAL A 777 -81.51 -26.11 5.77
CA VAL A 777 -81.76 -24.66 5.95
C VAL A 777 -82.12 -24.45 7.41
N LEU A 778 -81.23 -23.77 8.15
CA LEU A 778 -81.33 -23.62 9.61
C LEU A 778 -81.37 -22.14 9.97
N ALA A 779 -82.28 -21.75 10.87
CA ALA A 779 -82.35 -20.40 11.42
C ALA A 779 -82.76 -20.42 12.90
N LYS A 780 -82.22 -19.51 13.71
CA LYS A 780 -82.50 -19.43 15.16
C LYS A 780 -83.86 -18.80 15.48
N ASP A 781 -84.29 -17.80 14.71
CA ASP A 781 -85.57 -17.10 14.94
C ASP A 781 -86.67 -17.61 14.00
N ALA A 782 -86.47 -17.50 12.68
CA ALA A 782 -87.46 -17.95 11.71
C ALA A 782 -86.85 -18.32 10.34
N ILE A 783 -87.50 -19.25 9.64
CA ILE A 783 -87.30 -19.49 8.20
C ILE A 783 -88.56 -19.01 7.48
N VAL A 784 -88.40 -18.14 6.48
CA VAL A 784 -89.50 -17.62 5.67
C VAL A 784 -89.26 -17.97 4.21
N LEU A 785 -90.13 -18.78 3.63
CA LEU A 785 -90.18 -19.05 2.20
C LEU A 785 -91.34 -18.23 1.61
N GLN A 786 -91.01 -17.16 0.88
CA GLN A 786 -92.00 -16.26 0.27
C GLN A 786 -91.97 -16.41 -1.25
N GLN A 787 -93.14 -16.60 -1.85
CA GLN A 787 -93.33 -16.55 -3.31
C GLN A 787 -94.58 -15.73 -3.63
N GLY A 788 -94.41 -14.50 -4.11
CA GLY A 788 -95.53 -13.59 -4.38
C GLY A 788 -96.37 -13.35 -3.11
N PRO A 789 -97.69 -13.57 -3.11
CA PRO A 789 -98.52 -13.45 -1.91
C PRO A 789 -98.56 -14.72 -1.03
N ASN A 790 -97.87 -15.81 -1.41
CA ASN A 790 -97.83 -17.06 -0.64
C ASN A 790 -96.60 -17.07 0.27
N ARG A 791 -96.78 -17.46 1.54
CA ARG A 791 -95.71 -17.54 2.54
C ARG A 791 -95.79 -18.82 3.35
N ILE A 792 -94.64 -19.46 3.57
CA ILE A 792 -94.47 -20.50 4.58
C ILE A 792 -93.47 -19.96 5.60
N THR A 793 -93.90 -19.84 6.85
CA THR A 793 -93.07 -19.39 7.96
C THR A 793 -92.90 -20.51 8.97
N LEU A 794 -91.66 -20.85 9.29
CA LEU A 794 -91.29 -21.70 10.42
C LEU A 794 -90.73 -20.80 11.51
N LYS A 795 -91.43 -20.62 12.65
CA LYS A 795 -91.01 -19.73 13.74
C LYS A 795 -91.40 -20.32 15.10
N GLY A 796 -90.42 -20.48 15.99
CA GLY A 796 -90.64 -21.17 17.27
C GLY A 796 -91.07 -22.63 17.08
N GLY A 797 -92.26 -22.99 17.56
CA GLY A 797 -92.86 -24.32 17.35
C GLY A 797 -93.91 -24.38 16.22
N ASP A 798 -94.20 -23.26 15.55
CA ASP A 798 -95.32 -23.14 14.62
C ASP A 798 -94.86 -23.22 13.16
N ILE A 799 -95.69 -23.88 12.33
CA ILE A 799 -95.62 -23.84 10.86
C ILE A 799 -96.83 -23.05 10.37
N THR A 800 -96.60 -21.82 9.92
CA THR A 800 -97.66 -20.93 9.41
C THR A 800 -97.63 -20.91 7.89
N VAL A 801 -98.69 -21.40 7.26
CA VAL A 801 -98.88 -21.35 5.80
C VAL A 801 -99.93 -20.30 5.47
N GLU A 802 -99.50 -19.21 4.82
CA GLU A 802 -100.35 -18.09 4.42
C GLU A 802 -100.49 -18.11 2.89
N THR A 803 -101.71 -18.35 2.40
CA THR A 803 -102.03 -18.23 0.97
C THR A 803 -103.40 -17.57 0.81
N PRO A 804 -103.54 -16.56 -0.07
CA PRO A 804 -104.85 -15.99 -0.39
C PRO A 804 -105.72 -16.92 -1.26
N GLY A 805 -105.14 -18.02 -1.77
CA GLY A 805 -105.80 -19.02 -2.61
C GLY A 805 -106.20 -20.30 -1.86
N GLN A 806 -106.47 -21.37 -2.61
CA GLN A 806 -106.87 -22.65 -2.06
C GLN A 806 -105.66 -23.43 -1.51
N PHE A 807 -105.64 -23.72 -0.20
CA PHE A 807 -104.67 -24.64 0.40
C PHE A 807 -105.10 -26.09 0.17
N LEU A 808 -104.48 -26.77 -0.80
CA LEU A 808 -104.85 -28.13 -1.22
C LEU A 808 -103.76 -29.14 -0.84
N VAL A 809 -104.11 -30.10 0.01
CA VAL A 809 -103.24 -31.21 0.44
C VAL A 809 -103.88 -32.52 -0.04
N LYS A 810 -103.14 -33.38 -0.77
CA LYS A 810 -103.65 -34.66 -1.31
C LYS A 810 -102.94 -35.85 -0.63
N SER A 811 -103.69 -36.70 0.09
CA SER A 811 -103.20 -37.92 0.76
C SER A 811 -104.28 -39.00 0.94
N GLY A 812 -103.88 -40.25 1.18
CA GLY A 812 -104.76 -41.38 1.55
C GLY A 812 -105.09 -41.51 3.04
N ALA A 813 -104.36 -40.85 3.95
CA ALA A 813 -104.67 -40.71 5.39
C ALA A 813 -103.87 -39.55 6.03
N HIS A 814 -104.42 -38.93 7.08
CA HIS A 814 -103.79 -37.82 7.84
C HIS A 814 -103.85 -38.03 9.37
N PRO A 815 -103.05 -38.96 9.93
CA PRO A 815 -102.89 -39.06 11.38
C PRO A 815 -101.96 -37.96 11.92
N PHE A 816 -102.36 -37.25 12.97
CA PHE A 816 -101.52 -36.33 13.75
C PHE A 816 -101.17 -36.98 15.11
N PRO A 817 -100.13 -37.84 15.19
CA PRO A 817 -99.64 -38.35 16.46
C PRO A 817 -99.02 -37.22 17.32
N GLY A 818 -99.05 -37.36 18.65
CA GLY A 818 -98.56 -36.36 19.61
C GLY A 818 -97.07 -35.98 19.43
N PRO A 819 -96.61 -34.89 20.07
CA PRO A 819 -95.35 -34.25 19.71
C PRO A 819 -94.14 -35.17 19.93
N ALA A 820 -93.45 -35.51 18.84
CA ALA A 820 -92.05 -35.90 18.89
C ALA A 820 -91.22 -34.62 18.79
N ALA A 821 -91.15 -33.86 19.89
CA ALA A 821 -90.25 -32.72 19.96
C ALA A 821 -88.82 -33.23 20.15
N GLN A 822 -88.10 -33.42 19.05
CA GLN A 822 -86.65 -33.26 19.09
C GLN A 822 -86.37 -31.77 18.91
N SER A 823 -86.00 -31.10 20.00
CA SER A 823 -85.33 -29.80 19.89
C SER A 823 -84.08 -29.99 19.04
N VAL A 824 -84.07 -29.42 17.84
CA VAL A 824 -82.84 -29.26 17.06
C VAL A 824 -81.95 -28.34 17.88
N SER A 825 -80.98 -28.92 18.59
CA SER A 825 -79.84 -28.14 19.06
C SER A 825 -79.12 -27.71 17.80
N LEU A 826 -79.18 -26.41 17.47
CA LEU A 826 -78.13 -25.83 16.65
C LEU A 826 -76.81 -26.27 17.28
N PRO A 827 -75.85 -26.82 16.52
CA PRO A 827 -74.53 -27.03 17.07
C PRO A 827 -74.07 -25.68 17.63
N PRO A 828 -73.64 -25.59 18.90
CA PRO A 828 -72.94 -24.40 19.33
C PRO A 828 -71.81 -24.17 18.33
N LEU A 829 -71.57 -22.89 17.98
CA LEU A 829 -70.30 -22.51 17.35
C LEU A 829 -69.19 -23.28 18.08
N PRO A 830 -68.26 -23.93 17.36
CA PRO A 830 -67.38 -24.94 17.94
C PRO A 830 -66.74 -24.41 19.22
N ILE A 831 -67.21 -24.93 20.36
CA ILE A 831 -66.50 -24.90 21.63
C ILE A 831 -65.79 -26.25 21.71
N PRO A 832 -64.49 -26.31 22.05
CA PRO A 832 -63.69 -27.53 21.98
C PRO A 832 -64.25 -28.72 22.78
N ALA A 833 -63.84 -29.91 22.33
CA ALA A 833 -64.19 -31.30 22.66
C ALA A 833 -64.52 -31.72 24.12
N PRO A 834 -65.11 -32.93 24.33
CA PRO A 834 -65.68 -33.40 25.61
C PRO A 834 -64.62 -33.68 26.69
N LEU A 835 -65.05 -33.54 27.95
CA LEU A 835 -64.30 -33.91 29.15
C LEU A 835 -63.77 -35.35 29.11
N ALA A 836 -62.47 -35.48 29.26
CA ALA A 836 -61.78 -36.74 29.50
C ALA A 836 -62.01 -37.26 30.91
N LEU A 837 -61.94 -38.58 31.11
CA LEU A 837 -62.08 -39.21 32.44
C LEU A 837 -60.80 -39.04 33.29
N PHE A 838 -59.64 -38.93 32.64
CA PHE A 838 -58.37 -38.60 33.26
C PHE A 838 -57.68 -37.53 32.41
N ASP A 839 -57.24 -36.44 33.03
CA ASP A 839 -56.53 -35.40 32.31
C ASP A 839 -55.39 -34.76 33.10
N GLU A 840 -54.46 -34.15 32.36
CA GLU A 840 -53.38 -33.33 32.90
C GLU A 840 -52.98 -32.29 31.86
N GLN A 841 -52.63 -31.09 32.30
CA GLN A 841 -52.10 -30.04 31.43
C GLN A 841 -50.66 -29.74 31.83
N ILE A 842 -49.75 -29.77 30.86
CA ILE A 842 -48.34 -29.47 31.15
C ILE A 842 -48.08 -28.01 30.83
N ARG A 843 -47.47 -27.29 31.77
CA ARG A 843 -46.94 -25.95 31.54
C ARG A 843 -45.42 -26.03 31.40
N PHE A 844 -44.92 -25.86 30.18
CA PHE A 844 -43.48 -25.79 29.94
C PHE A 844 -42.96 -24.40 30.31
N VAL A 845 -41.95 -24.37 31.18
CA VAL A 845 -41.27 -23.14 31.59
C VAL A 845 -39.76 -23.27 31.44
N ASN A 846 -39.06 -22.15 31.25
CA ASN A 846 -37.60 -22.12 31.34
C ASN A 846 -37.12 -22.13 32.81
N GLU A 847 -35.81 -22.08 33.02
CA GLU A 847 -35.21 -22.07 34.37
C GLU A 847 -35.60 -20.85 35.21
N ASP A 848 -35.95 -19.73 34.57
CA ASP A 848 -36.41 -18.50 35.21
C ASP A 848 -37.94 -18.50 35.51
N GLY A 849 -38.64 -19.60 35.18
CA GLY A 849 -40.08 -19.77 35.39
C GLY A 849 -40.95 -19.08 34.32
N GLU A 850 -40.34 -18.56 33.27
CA GLU A 850 -41.04 -17.92 32.16
C GLU A 850 -41.68 -18.98 31.25
N PRO A 851 -42.93 -18.75 30.80
CA PRO A 851 -43.68 -19.70 29.98
C PRO A 851 -43.08 -19.88 28.58
N LEU A 852 -42.97 -21.14 28.13
CA LEU A 852 -42.55 -21.51 26.78
C LEU A 852 -43.76 -21.58 25.84
N GLY A 853 -44.27 -20.43 25.41
CA GLY A 853 -45.47 -20.32 24.58
C GLY A 853 -45.26 -20.39 23.06
N ASN A 854 -46.30 -20.79 22.32
CA ASN A 854 -46.35 -20.96 20.86
C ASN A 854 -45.36 -21.99 20.29
N VAL A 855 -45.19 -23.11 20.99
CA VAL A 855 -44.19 -24.13 20.69
C VAL A 855 -44.87 -25.43 20.33
N ALA A 856 -44.60 -25.97 19.14
CA ALA A 856 -45.07 -27.31 18.84
C ALA A 856 -44.43 -28.33 19.79
N TYR A 857 -45.22 -29.22 20.34
CA TYR A 857 -44.74 -30.28 21.23
C TYR A 857 -45.25 -31.63 20.73
N GLN A 858 -44.52 -32.68 21.10
CA GLN A 858 -44.95 -34.06 21.00
C GLN A 858 -44.64 -34.75 22.33
N LEU A 859 -45.70 -35.06 23.10
CA LEU A 859 -45.62 -35.83 24.33
C LEU A 859 -45.67 -37.32 23.99
N LYS A 860 -44.87 -38.12 24.68
CA LYS A 860 -44.92 -39.58 24.63
C LYS A 860 -45.44 -40.11 25.96
N LEU A 861 -46.53 -40.86 25.91
CA LEU A 861 -47.17 -41.47 27.07
C LEU A 861 -46.67 -42.90 27.28
N ALA A 862 -46.87 -43.43 28.49
CA ALA A 862 -46.39 -44.74 28.89
C ALA A 862 -47.09 -45.91 28.18
N ASP A 863 -48.29 -45.70 27.65
CA ASP A 863 -49.02 -46.65 26.81
C ASP A 863 -48.50 -46.72 25.36
N GLY A 864 -47.52 -45.87 25.02
CA GLY A 864 -46.93 -45.78 23.69
C GLY A 864 -47.62 -44.80 22.76
N SER A 865 -48.73 -44.18 23.17
CA SER A 865 -49.40 -43.13 22.40
C SER A 865 -48.61 -41.82 22.43
N THR A 866 -48.86 -40.97 21.43
CA THR A 866 -48.23 -39.65 21.32
C THR A 866 -49.27 -38.57 21.14
N VAL A 867 -49.13 -37.47 21.89
CA VAL A 867 -50.01 -36.31 21.80
C VAL A 867 -49.20 -35.12 21.30
N SER A 868 -49.64 -34.50 20.21
CA SER A 868 -48.98 -33.36 19.60
C SER A 868 -49.88 -32.13 19.59
N GLY A 869 -49.30 -30.96 19.75
CA GLY A 869 -50.03 -29.69 19.76
C GLY A 869 -49.04 -28.52 19.76
N VAL A 870 -49.54 -27.31 19.98
CA VAL A 870 -48.72 -26.10 20.16
C VAL A 870 -49.06 -25.51 21.52
N THR A 871 -48.06 -25.12 22.32
CA THR A 871 -48.33 -24.47 23.61
C THR A 871 -48.98 -23.09 23.43
N ASP A 872 -49.84 -22.68 24.36
CA ASP A 872 -50.40 -21.33 24.38
C ASP A 872 -49.38 -20.26 24.83
N ASP A 873 -49.74 -18.98 24.82
CA ASP A 873 -48.85 -17.87 25.26
C ASP A 873 -48.33 -18.02 26.71
N ASN A 874 -48.97 -18.85 27.53
CA ASN A 874 -48.58 -19.13 28.92
C ASN A 874 -47.80 -20.45 29.06
N GLY A 875 -47.36 -21.04 27.95
CA GLY A 875 -46.54 -22.24 27.89
C GLY A 875 -47.30 -23.52 28.18
N ARG A 876 -48.64 -23.49 28.16
CA ARG A 876 -49.48 -24.64 28.46
C ARG A 876 -49.73 -25.47 27.22
N THR A 877 -49.62 -26.77 27.33
CA THR A 877 -50.10 -27.71 26.31
C THR A 877 -51.61 -27.66 26.22
N GLU A 878 -52.20 -28.20 25.14
CA GLU A 878 -53.57 -28.69 25.24
C GLU A 878 -53.66 -29.75 26.35
N ARG A 879 -54.84 -29.88 26.94
CA ARG A 879 -55.08 -30.77 28.07
C ARG A 879 -55.03 -32.23 27.59
N VAL A 880 -54.02 -32.97 28.04
CA VAL A 880 -53.81 -34.37 27.67
C VAL A 880 -54.88 -35.20 28.36
N SER A 881 -55.58 -35.99 27.57
CA SER A 881 -56.82 -36.67 27.96
C SER A 881 -56.67 -38.16 27.65
N THR A 882 -56.88 -39.03 28.63
CA THR A 882 -56.81 -40.49 28.45
C THR A 882 -57.97 -41.21 29.14
N ASP A 883 -58.24 -42.45 28.68
CA ASP A 883 -59.31 -43.29 29.23
C ASP A 883 -58.92 -43.98 30.56
N GLU A 884 -57.60 -44.09 30.86
CA GLU A 884 -57.03 -44.61 32.11
C GLU A 884 -55.83 -43.75 32.58
N PRO A 885 -55.46 -43.75 33.88
CA PRO A 885 -54.32 -42.98 34.38
C PRO A 885 -53.01 -43.36 33.68
N THR A 886 -52.41 -42.43 32.94
CA THR A 886 -51.27 -42.73 32.08
C THR A 886 -50.12 -41.75 32.32
N ALA A 887 -48.94 -42.27 32.62
CA ALA A 887 -47.75 -41.44 32.84
C ALA A 887 -47.25 -40.80 31.53
N ILE A 888 -46.89 -39.53 31.59
CA ILE A 888 -46.27 -38.80 30.49
C ILE A 888 -44.75 -38.92 30.66
N GLN A 889 -44.09 -39.65 29.77
CA GLN A 889 -42.70 -40.07 29.92
C GLN A 889 -41.69 -39.04 29.41
N SER A 890 -42.01 -38.36 28.32
CA SER A 890 -41.10 -37.39 27.69
C SER A 890 -41.86 -36.43 26.80
N ALA A 891 -41.32 -35.24 26.61
CA ALA A 891 -41.77 -34.28 25.60
C ALA A 891 -40.66 -34.03 24.58
N THR A 892 -41.04 -33.86 23.32
CA THR A 892 -40.17 -33.34 22.27
C THR A 892 -40.73 -31.98 21.85
N LEU A 893 -40.04 -30.90 22.18
CA LEU A 893 -40.44 -29.53 21.87
C LEU A 893 -39.79 -29.11 20.55
N THR A 894 -40.62 -28.81 19.54
CA THR A 894 -40.25 -28.40 18.20
C THR A 894 -40.72 -26.96 17.95
N PRO A 895 -39.83 -26.03 17.64
CA PRO A 895 -40.20 -24.62 17.52
C PRO A 895 -40.95 -24.35 16.22
N THR A 896 -42.05 -23.61 16.28
CA THR A 896 -42.91 -23.35 15.11
C THR A 896 -42.53 -22.10 14.31
N GLN A 897 -41.62 -21.25 14.79
CA GLN A 897 -41.13 -20.08 14.04
C GLN A 897 -39.77 -19.57 14.55
N VAL A 898 -38.95 -19.02 13.63
CA VAL A 898 -37.71 -18.29 13.94
C VAL A 898 -37.98 -16.79 13.99
N VAL A 899 -37.82 -16.19 15.17
CA VAL A 899 -37.72 -14.72 15.31
C VAL A 899 -36.26 -14.43 15.66
N ASP A 900 -35.49 -14.01 14.66
CA ASP A 900 -34.12 -13.53 14.83
C ASP A 900 -34.14 -12.05 15.22
N CYS A 901 -33.30 -11.67 16.18
CA CYS A 901 -33.11 -10.30 16.65
C CYS A 901 -32.51 -9.36 15.57
N CYS A 902 -32.12 -9.88 14.40
CA CYS A 902 -31.63 -9.12 13.25
C CYS A 902 -32.45 -9.30 11.96
N GLY A 903 -33.66 -9.87 12.03
CA GLY A 903 -34.58 -9.95 10.89
C GLY A 903 -34.15 -10.90 9.75
N ARG A 904 -33.27 -11.89 10.00
CA ARG A 904 -32.99 -12.97 9.04
C ARG A 904 -33.71 -14.27 9.44
N THR A 905 -34.64 -14.73 8.61
CA THR A 905 -35.21 -16.08 8.72
C THR A 905 -34.19 -17.11 8.20
N SER A 906 -33.86 -18.10 9.03
CA SER A 906 -33.16 -19.32 8.60
C SER A 906 -34.19 -20.36 8.17
N ASP A 907 -34.03 -20.95 6.98
CA ASP A 907 -34.90 -22.01 6.45
C ASP A 907 -34.62 -23.41 7.04
N VAL A 908 -33.71 -23.52 8.01
CA VAL A 908 -33.46 -24.76 8.75
C VAL A 908 -34.26 -24.74 10.05
N PRO A 909 -35.23 -25.67 10.25
CA PRO A 909 -35.94 -25.76 11.52
C PRO A 909 -34.96 -26.14 12.64
N PRO A 910 -34.99 -25.45 13.79
CA PRO A 910 -34.15 -25.80 14.93
C PRO A 910 -34.37 -27.26 15.39
N PRO A 911 -33.32 -27.94 15.89
CA PRO A 911 -33.44 -29.33 16.34
C PRO A 911 -34.43 -29.42 17.52
N ALA A 912 -35.25 -30.46 17.51
CA ALA A 912 -36.25 -30.67 18.54
C ALA A 912 -35.60 -31.00 19.90
N VAL A 913 -36.03 -30.32 20.96
CA VAL A 913 -35.49 -30.49 22.32
C VAL A 913 -36.26 -31.60 23.02
N LYS A 914 -35.57 -32.65 23.47
CA LYS A 914 -36.17 -33.73 24.27
C LYS A 914 -36.06 -33.42 25.76
N VAL A 915 -37.19 -33.53 26.45
CA VAL A 915 -37.33 -33.31 27.89
C VAL A 915 -37.88 -34.58 28.51
N ASP A 916 -37.12 -35.20 29.40
CA ASP A 916 -37.60 -36.37 30.16
C ASP A 916 -38.51 -35.90 31.30
N ILE A 917 -39.73 -36.44 31.35
CA ILE A 917 -40.75 -36.06 32.32
C ILE A 917 -40.93 -37.20 33.31
N LYS A 918 -40.70 -36.93 34.60
CA LYS A 918 -40.82 -37.92 35.68
C LYS A 918 -41.88 -37.50 36.68
N GLY A 919 -42.82 -38.40 36.96
CA GLY A 919 -43.84 -38.22 38.00
C GLY A 919 -45.08 -37.42 37.59
N VAL A 920 -45.25 -37.13 36.28
CA VAL A 920 -46.44 -36.45 35.73
C VAL A 920 -47.24 -37.45 34.90
N GLY A 921 -48.56 -37.47 35.06
CA GLY A 921 -49.46 -38.38 34.33
C GLY A 921 -50.90 -37.93 34.46
N THR A 922 -51.75 -38.34 33.51
CA THR A 922 -53.18 -38.03 33.54
C THR A 922 -53.83 -38.67 34.76
N HIS A 923 -54.72 -37.93 35.43
CA HIS A 923 -55.38 -38.38 36.64
C HIS A 923 -56.83 -37.88 36.73
N ASP A 924 -57.63 -38.49 37.62
CA ASP A 924 -59.07 -38.21 37.81
C ASP A 924 -59.35 -37.15 38.88
N THR A 925 -58.31 -36.61 39.51
CA THR A 925 -58.44 -35.50 40.47
C THR A 925 -58.29 -34.17 39.75
N LEU A 926 -59.15 -33.17 40.01
CA LEU A 926 -59.10 -31.84 39.37
C LEU A 926 -59.19 -31.83 37.82
N VAL A 927 -59.86 -32.84 37.23
CA VAL A 927 -60.15 -32.96 35.78
C VAL A 927 -60.71 -31.63 35.24
N GLY A 928 -60.09 -31.12 34.18
CA GLY A 928 -60.38 -29.84 33.56
C GLY A 928 -59.59 -28.64 34.13
N SER A 929 -58.82 -28.83 35.21
CA SER A 929 -58.07 -27.76 35.89
C SER A 929 -56.69 -28.14 36.43
N SER A 930 -56.30 -29.42 36.40
CA SER A 930 -54.96 -29.88 36.78
C SER A 930 -53.88 -29.30 35.88
N GLU A 931 -52.79 -28.79 36.48
CA GLU A 931 -51.64 -28.25 35.74
C GLU A 931 -50.35 -28.65 36.48
N GLN A 932 -49.38 -29.19 35.75
CA GLN A 932 -48.03 -29.44 36.24
C GLN A 932 -46.99 -28.69 35.41
N SER A 933 -46.16 -27.90 36.09
CA SER A 933 -45.07 -27.17 35.42
C SER A 933 -43.86 -28.07 35.23
N VAL A 934 -43.37 -28.16 34.00
CA VAL A 934 -42.16 -28.89 33.63
C VAL A 934 -41.10 -27.89 33.20
N THR A 935 -40.03 -27.78 33.97
CA THR A 935 -38.89 -26.91 33.67
C THR A 935 -37.98 -27.53 32.63
N VAL A 936 -37.77 -26.82 31.53
CA VAL A 936 -36.78 -27.17 30.50
C VAL A 936 -35.44 -26.56 30.92
N LYS A 937 -34.49 -27.41 31.33
CA LYS A 937 -33.19 -26.99 31.83
C LYS A 937 -32.19 -26.75 30.70
N GLY A 938 -31.41 -25.70 30.82
CA GLY A 938 -30.24 -25.43 29.98
C GLY A 938 -28.95 -25.80 30.71
N GLU A 939 -27.90 -26.11 29.96
CA GLU A 939 -26.58 -26.36 30.55
C GLU A 939 -25.88 -25.01 30.78
N SER A 940 -25.85 -24.50 32.01
CA SER A 940 -25.07 -23.31 32.38
C SER A 940 -23.92 -23.65 33.31
N ARG A 941 -22.77 -22.98 33.12
CA ARG A 941 -21.57 -23.15 33.95
C ARG A 941 -21.07 -21.81 34.49
N PRO A 942 -20.36 -21.80 35.63
CA PRO A 942 -19.56 -20.62 36.02
C PRO A 942 -18.41 -20.38 35.04
N LEU A 943 -17.81 -19.18 35.11
CA LEU A 943 -16.56 -18.90 34.41
C LEU A 943 -15.44 -19.83 34.89
N THR A 944 -14.56 -20.24 33.98
CA THR A 944 -13.33 -20.94 34.35
C THR A 944 -12.28 -19.96 34.89
N ASP A 945 -11.26 -20.46 35.59
CA ASP A 945 -10.15 -19.62 36.07
C ASP A 945 -9.44 -18.90 34.90
N GLY A 946 -9.30 -19.57 33.75
CA GLY A 946 -8.69 -18.98 32.55
C GLY A 946 -9.52 -17.84 31.93
N GLU A 947 -10.85 -17.98 31.91
CA GLU A 947 -11.77 -16.94 31.45
C GLU A 947 -11.79 -15.72 32.38
N ILE A 948 -11.68 -15.94 33.69
CA ILE A 948 -11.59 -14.86 34.69
C ILE A 948 -10.29 -14.08 34.49
N GLU A 949 -9.15 -14.76 34.37
CA GLU A 949 -7.86 -14.11 34.14
C GLU A 949 -7.84 -13.38 32.79
N MET A 950 -8.47 -13.94 31.76
CA MET A 950 -8.63 -13.29 30.45
C MET A 950 -9.44 -11.99 30.55
N ALA A 951 -10.60 -12.03 31.22
CA ALA A 951 -11.46 -10.85 31.38
C ALA A 951 -10.79 -9.74 32.22
N LYS A 952 -10.03 -10.12 33.26
CA LYS A 952 -9.29 -9.18 34.11
C LYS A 952 -8.26 -8.34 33.35
N THR A 953 -7.79 -8.78 32.18
CA THR A 953 -6.86 -7.99 31.35
C THR A 953 -7.43 -6.64 30.90
N VAL A 954 -8.76 -6.52 30.82
CA VAL A 954 -9.46 -5.28 30.45
C VAL A 954 -10.28 -4.75 31.63
N PHE A 955 -11.05 -5.61 32.29
CA PHE A 955 -12.05 -5.17 33.28
C PHE A 955 -11.54 -5.19 34.73
N GLN A 956 -10.34 -5.71 35.01
CA GLN A 956 -9.77 -5.81 36.35
C GLN A 956 -10.78 -6.38 37.38
N ASP A 957 -10.82 -5.85 38.61
CA ASP A 957 -11.79 -6.25 39.65
C ASP A 957 -13.12 -5.47 39.58
N SER A 958 -13.50 -5.01 38.39
CA SER A 958 -14.74 -4.24 38.21
C SER A 958 -15.98 -5.13 38.03
N ILE A 959 -15.82 -6.37 37.56
CA ILE A 959 -16.93 -7.33 37.41
C ILE A 959 -16.96 -8.27 38.63
N ASP A 960 -18.14 -8.54 39.17
CA ASP A 960 -18.36 -9.68 40.06
C ASP A 960 -18.43 -10.96 39.22
N TYR A 961 -17.26 -11.54 38.95
CA TYR A 961 -17.11 -12.74 38.12
C TYR A 961 -17.83 -13.97 38.71
N SER A 962 -18.07 -14.00 40.03
CA SER A 962 -18.74 -15.14 40.69
C SER A 962 -20.24 -15.23 40.34
N ALA A 963 -20.82 -14.08 39.97
CA ALA A 963 -22.20 -13.97 39.50
C ALA A 963 -22.34 -14.29 38.01
N VAL A 964 -21.24 -14.39 37.25
CA VAL A 964 -21.26 -14.57 35.79
C VAL A 964 -21.45 -16.04 35.42
N ARG A 965 -22.32 -16.29 34.44
CA ARG A 965 -22.62 -17.63 33.92
C ARG A 965 -22.46 -17.67 32.40
N VAL A 966 -21.97 -18.80 31.88
CA VAL A 966 -21.97 -19.11 30.45
C VAL A 966 -23.01 -20.18 30.22
N HIS A 967 -24.01 -19.87 29.38
CA HIS A 967 -25.11 -20.76 29.08
C HIS A 967 -24.91 -21.38 27.68
N LYS A 968 -24.97 -22.71 27.62
CA LYS A 968 -24.95 -23.50 26.38
C LYS A 968 -26.36 -23.64 25.84
N GLY A 969 -26.68 -22.77 24.90
CA GLY A 969 -27.99 -22.62 24.29
C GLY A 969 -28.35 -21.14 24.11
N SER A 970 -29.27 -20.89 23.19
CA SER A 970 -29.78 -19.56 22.87
C SER A 970 -30.46 -18.86 24.05
N TYR A 971 -30.30 -17.53 24.16
CA TYR A 971 -31.07 -16.68 25.09
C TYR A 971 -32.54 -16.63 24.70
N PHE A 972 -32.79 -16.51 23.39
CA PHE A 972 -34.14 -16.59 22.85
C PHE A 972 -34.60 -18.05 22.90
N TRP A 973 -35.89 -18.26 23.16
CA TRP A 973 -36.51 -19.58 23.16
C TRP A 973 -36.06 -20.39 21.93
N PHE A 974 -35.90 -21.71 22.05
CA PHE A 974 -35.81 -22.61 20.89
C PHE A 974 -34.64 -22.44 19.90
N ASN A 975 -33.46 -22.00 20.36
CA ASN A 975 -32.32 -21.79 19.46
C ASN A 975 -32.59 -20.73 18.37
N LEU A 976 -33.44 -19.74 18.67
CA LEU A 976 -33.79 -18.64 17.76
C LEU A 976 -32.75 -17.53 17.70
N GLN A 977 -31.72 -17.59 18.55
CA GLN A 977 -30.47 -16.86 18.37
C GLN A 977 -29.77 -17.36 17.09
N SER A 978 -29.39 -16.44 16.20
CA SER A 978 -28.68 -16.75 14.96
C SER A 978 -27.32 -17.43 15.24
N LYS A 979 -26.84 -18.23 14.28
CA LYS A 979 -25.50 -18.83 14.36
C LYS A 979 -24.45 -17.73 14.42
N ARG A 980 -23.42 -17.88 15.27
CA ARG A 980 -22.38 -16.88 15.49
C ARG A 980 -22.88 -15.57 16.13
N THR A 981 -24.02 -15.61 16.81
CA THR A 981 -24.55 -14.50 17.61
C THR A 981 -24.61 -14.95 19.06
N ALA A 982 -24.14 -14.12 19.98
CA ALA A 982 -24.22 -14.34 21.42
C ALA A 982 -25.06 -13.21 22.02
N VAL A 983 -25.71 -13.49 23.14
CA VAL A 983 -26.61 -12.53 23.79
C VAL A 983 -26.29 -12.49 25.27
N THR A 984 -26.09 -11.30 25.81
CA THR A 984 -25.68 -11.11 27.21
C THR A 984 -26.56 -10.05 27.88
N PRO A 985 -27.80 -10.40 28.25
CA PRO A 985 -28.80 -9.45 28.73
C PRO A 985 -28.59 -9.06 30.21
N ASN A 986 -27.79 -9.84 30.94
CA ASN A 986 -27.54 -9.69 32.37
C ASN A 986 -26.16 -10.25 32.73
N ASN A 987 -26.04 -11.03 33.82
CA ASN A 987 -24.80 -11.71 34.19
C ASN A 987 -24.60 -13.06 33.47
N THR A 988 -25.51 -13.46 32.57
CA THR A 988 -25.41 -14.72 31.82
C THR A 988 -25.16 -14.43 30.35
N MET A 989 -24.09 -15.01 29.80
CA MET A 989 -23.78 -14.99 28.37
C MET A 989 -24.34 -16.25 27.71
N TYR A 990 -25.19 -16.09 26.71
CA TYR A 990 -25.86 -17.19 26.02
C TYR A 990 -25.16 -17.43 24.68
N PHE A 991 -24.51 -18.58 24.55
CA PHE A 991 -23.87 -19.03 23.30
C PHE A 991 -24.64 -20.22 22.75
N ARG A 992 -24.84 -20.27 21.43
CA ARG A 992 -25.43 -21.46 20.80
C ARG A 992 -24.59 -22.71 21.06
N GLU A 993 -25.20 -23.88 21.01
CA GLU A 993 -24.52 -25.16 21.26
C GLU A 993 -23.28 -25.37 20.36
N GLU A 994 -23.35 -24.95 19.09
CA GLU A 994 -22.22 -25.03 18.15
C GLU A 994 -21.09 -24.01 18.41
N ASP A 995 -21.39 -22.92 19.12
CA ASP A 995 -20.47 -21.81 19.42
C ASP A 995 -19.98 -21.85 20.88
N PHE A 996 -20.67 -22.59 21.75
CA PHE A 996 -20.29 -22.83 23.13
C PHE A 996 -19.01 -23.66 23.21
N VAL A 997 -18.13 -23.28 24.13
CA VAL A 997 -16.96 -24.07 24.49
C VAL A 997 -16.88 -24.20 26.00
N GLU A 998 -16.28 -25.32 26.43
CA GLU A 998 -16.08 -25.60 27.85
C GLU A 998 -15.18 -24.56 28.53
N ASP A 999 -14.25 -23.96 27.78
CA ASP A 999 -13.41 -22.87 28.24
C ASP A 999 -12.98 -22.00 27.04
N PHE A 1000 -13.44 -20.75 27.01
CA PHE A 1000 -13.15 -19.79 25.94
C PHE A 1000 -11.69 -19.34 25.92
N SER A 1001 -10.92 -19.52 27.01
CA SER A 1001 -9.52 -19.09 27.10
C SER A 1001 -8.51 -20.03 26.39
N VAL A 1002 -8.90 -21.27 26.06
CA VAL A 1002 -8.01 -22.33 25.53
C VAL A 1002 -8.40 -22.88 24.15
N VAL A 1003 -9.18 -22.13 23.39
CA VAL A 1003 -9.69 -22.49 22.05
C VAL A 1003 -8.65 -22.44 20.91
N SER A 1004 -8.79 -23.29 19.89
CA SER A 1004 -7.91 -23.37 18.72
C SER A 1004 -8.15 -22.24 17.69
N GLU A 1005 -7.10 -21.87 16.95
CA GLU A 1005 -6.97 -20.66 16.09
C GLU A 1005 -7.91 -20.55 14.87
N GLU A 1006 -8.91 -21.42 14.71
CA GLU A 1006 -9.73 -21.50 13.49
C GLU A 1006 -10.88 -20.46 13.48
N TYR A 1007 -11.18 -19.80 14.61
CA TYR A 1007 -12.20 -18.75 14.74
C TYR A 1007 -11.92 -17.82 15.96
N PRO A 1008 -12.20 -16.50 15.91
CA PRO A 1008 -11.86 -15.52 16.96
C PRO A 1008 -12.73 -15.61 18.23
N ARG A 1009 -12.77 -16.80 18.86
CA ARG A 1009 -13.64 -17.11 20.00
C ARG A 1009 -13.24 -16.37 21.28
N ARG A 1010 -11.96 -16.05 21.50
CA ARG A 1010 -11.53 -15.27 22.69
C ARG A 1010 -11.93 -13.80 22.56
N GLY A 1011 -11.73 -13.20 21.38
CA GLY A 1011 -12.25 -11.85 21.09
C GLY A 1011 -13.77 -11.77 21.32
N TRP A 1012 -14.50 -12.82 20.92
CA TRP A 1012 -15.96 -12.83 21.00
C TRP A 1012 -16.45 -12.92 22.45
N PHE A 1013 -15.80 -13.76 23.25
CA PHE A 1013 -16.05 -13.78 24.69
C PHE A 1013 -15.78 -12.41 25.35
N MET A 1014 -14.72 -11.71 24.94
CA MET A 1014 -14.40 -10.37 25.46
C MET A 1014 -15.43 -9.31 25.03
N HIS A 1015 -16.01 -9.43 23.83
CA HIS A 1015 -17.16 -8.62 23.41
C HIS A 1015 -18.34 -8.81 24.38
N GLU A 1016 -18.76 -10.05 24.61
CA GLU A 1016 -19.91 -10.36 25.48
C GLU A 1016 -19.65 -9.95 26.94
N MET A 1017 -18.41 -10.08 27.42
CA MET A 1017 -18.02 -9.63 28.76
C MET A 1017 -18.17 -8.10 28.93
N THR A 1018 -18.11 -7.34 27.83
CA THR A 1018 -18.39 -5.89 27.85
C THR A 1018 -19.83 -5.61 28.24
N HIS A 1019 -20.78 -6.44 27.82
CA HIS A 1019 -22.19 -6.30 28.19
C HIS A 1019 -22.44 -6.71 29.65
N VAL A 1020 -21.74 -7.72 30.17
CA VAL A 1020 -21.75 -8.04 31.61
C VAL A 1020 -21.26 -6.84 32.42
N TRP A 1021 -20.14 -6.23 32.00
CA TRP A 1021 -19.60 -5.04 32.64
C TRP A 1021 -20.58 -3.87 32.60
N GLN A 1022 -21.15 -3.57 31.43
CA GLN A 1022 -22.17 -2.52 31.26
C GLN A 1022 -23.37 -2.75 32.19
N HIS A 1023 -23.90 -3.97 32.24
CA HIS A 1023 -25.02 -4.34 33.11
C HIS A 1023 -24.68 -4.14 34.59
N GLN A 1024 -23.52 -4.61 35.06
CA GLN A 1024 -23.09 -4.43 36.46
C GLN A 1024 -22.69 -2.99 36.82
N ARG A 1025 -22.56 -2.09 35.84
CA ARG A 1025 -22.41 -0.64 36.02
C ARG A 1025 -23.75 0.12 35.94
N GLY A 1026 -24.86 -0.58 35.78
CA GLY A 1026 -26.21 0.00 35.76
C GLY A 1026 -26.70 0.42 34.37
N TYR A 1027 -26.01 0.03 33.30
CA TYR A 1027 -26.50 0.26 31.93
C TYR A 1027 -27.63 -0.71 31.60
N ALA A 1028 -28.70 -0.20 31.00
CA ALA A 1028 -29.89 -0.97 30.67
C ALA A 1028 -29.71 -1.79 29.37
N VAL A 1029 -28.76 -2.73 29.37
CA VAL A 1029 -28.36 -3.54 28.19
C VAL A 1029 -29.56 -4.15 27.47
N ARG A 1030 -30.54 -4.71 28.19
CA ARG A 1030 -31.79 -5.29 27.61
C ARG A 1030 -32.62 -4.29 26.81
N TRP A 1031 -32.76 -3.06 27.31
CA TRP A 1031 -33.55 -2.00 26.66
C TRP A 1031 -32.81 -1.39 25.46
N HIS A 1032 -31.49 -1.24 25.56
CA HIS A 1032 -30.67 -0.69 24.49
C HIS A 1032 -30.41 -1.69 23.36
N ALA A 1033 -30.27 -2.99 23.66
CA ALA A 1033 -30.23 -4.04 22.64
C ALA A 1033 -31.46 -4.00 21.71
N LEU A 1034 -32.65 -3.68 22.25
CA LEU A 1034 -33.91 -3.58 21.50
C LEU A 1034 -34.00 -2.35 20.57
N THR A 1035 -33.22 -1.30 20.85
CA THR A 1035 -33.17 -0.07 20.04
C THR A 1035 -32.03 -0.10 19.02
N VAL A 1036 -30.93 -0.78 19.35
CA VAL A 1036 -29.76 -0.96 18.48
C VAL A 1036 -30.03 -1.98 17.36
N THR A 1037 -30.85 -3.00 17.61
CA THR A 1037 -31.32 -4.00 16.62
C THR A 1037 -32.04 -3.39 15.42
N ILE A 1038 -32.68 -2.22 15.57
CA ILE A 1038 -33.33 -1.48 14.45
C ILE A 1038 -32.29 -0.91 13.45
N ARG A 1039 -31.02 -0.75 13.85
CA ARG A 1039 -29.95 -0.16 13.02
C ARG A 1039 -29.14 -1.20 12.22
N GLY A 1040 -29.36 -2.51 12.41
CA GLY A 1040 -28.66 -3.59 11.69
C GLY A 1040 -27.13 -3.55 11.85
N GLU A 1041 -26.36 -4.06 10.87
CA GLU A 1041 -24.87 -4.13 10.93
C GLU A 1041 -24.17 -2.79 11.23
N SER A 1042 -24.81 -1.66 10.93
CA SER A 1042 -24.24 -0.32 11.18
C SER A 1042 -24.04 -0.01 12.67
N ALA A 1043 -24.80 -0.68 13.55
CA ALA A 1043 -24.66 -0.57 14.99
C ALA A 1043 -23.31 -1.10 15.52
N TYR A 1044 -22.73 -2.08 14.84
CA TYR A 1044 -21.51 -2.78 15.24
C TYR A 1044 -20.25 -2.15 14.65
N ARG A 1045 -20.36 -1.41 13.54
CA ARG A 1045 -19.21 -0.76 12.90
C ARG A 1045 -18.81 0.51 13.63
N TYR A 1046 -17.52 0.68 13.89
CA TYR A 1046 -16.96 1.90 14.46
C TYR A 1046 -15.77 2.40 13.63
N GLU A 1047 -15.56 3.72 13.63
CA GLU A 1047 -14.33 4.38 13.16
C GLU A 1047 -13.81 5.27 14.29
N ILE A 1048 -12.50 5.27 14.53
CA ILE A 1048 -11.88 6.08 15.59
C ILE A 1048 -11.37 7.39 14.98
N GLU A 1049 -12.09 8.47 15.26
CA GLU A 1049 -11.67 9.84 14.96
C GLU A 1049 -10.76 10.40 16.07
N PRO A 1050 -9.85 11.35 15.74
CA PRO A 1050 -8.98 11.97 16.73
C PRO A 1050 -9.75 12.64 17.87
N GLY A 1051 -9.47 12.22 19.12
CA GLY A 1051 -10.05 12.82 20.32
C GLY A 1051 -11.28 12.10 20.90
N GLN A 1052 -11.79 11.08 20.22
CA GLN A 1052 -12.84 10.23 20.78
C GLN A 1052 -12.34 9.39 21.95
N VAL A 1053 -13.22 9.14 22.92
CA VAL A 1053 -13.01 8.29 24.09
C VAL A 1053 -14.04 7.16 24.13
N PHE A 1054 -13.80 6.12 24.95
CA PHE A 1054 -14.65 4.92 24.98
C PHE A 1054 -16.15 5.18 25.14
N SER A 1055 -16.58 6.18 25.92
CA SER A 1055 -18.00 6.54 26.12
C SER A 1055 -18.67 7.24 24.95
N ASP A 1056 -17.92 7.65 23.92
CA ASP A 1056 -18.48 8.24 22.69
C ASP A 1056 -19.05 7.16 21.74
N PHE A 1057 -18.80 5.89 22.03
CA PHE A 1057 -19.24 4.75 21.24
C PHE A 1057 -20.49 4.11 21.84
N ASN A 1058 -21.37 3.60 20.98
CA ASN A 1058 -22.57 2.90 21.42
C ASN A 1058 -22.23 1.55 22.08
N MET A 1059 -23.23 0.91 22.70
CA MET A 1059 -23.08 -0.34 23.43
C MET A 1059 -22.35 -1.46 22.66
N GLU A 1060 -22.67 -1.66 21.38
CA GLU A 1060 -22.10 -2.71 20.52
C GLU A 1060 -20.72 -2.31 19.96
N GLN A 1061 -20.53 -1.02 19.65
CA GLN A 1061 -19.22 -0.49 19.25
C GLN A 1061 -18.20 -0.60 20.38
N GLN A 1062 -18.63 -0.36 21.62
CA GLN A 1062 -17.80 -0.59 22.80
C GLN A 1062 -17.37 -2.05 22.94
N GLY A 1063 -18.29 -3.00 22.70
CA GLY A 1063 -17.96 -4.43 22.68
C GLY A 1063 -16.89 -4.78 21.64
N ASN A 1064 -17.04 -4.28 20.41
CA ASN A 1064 -16.06 -4.50 19.33
C ASN A 1064 -14.71 -3.82 19.63
N LEU A 1065 -14.71 -2.62 20.22
CA LEU A 1065 -13.50 -1.93 20.66
C LEU A 1065 -12.72 -2.74 21.70
N VAL A 1066 -13.41 -3.36 22.67
CA VAL A 1066 -12.79 -4.23 23.68
C VAL A 1066 -12.26 -5.52 23.07
N SER A 1067 -13.03 -6.17 22.20
CA SER A 1067 -12.60 -7.36 21.47
C SER A 1067 -11.34 -7.09 20.63
N ASP A 1068 -11.33 -6.01 19.84
CA ASP A 1068 -10.20 -5.65 18.98
C ASP A 1068 -8.97 -5.22 19.78
N TYR A 1069 -9.16 -4.50 20.89
CA TYR A 1069 -8.07 -4.18 21.82
C TYR A 1069 -7.47 -5.45 22.41
N PHE A 1070 -8.32 -6.39 22.86
CA PHE A 1070 -7.85 -7.67 23.39
C PHE A 1070 -7.06 -8.45 22.32
N ALA A 1071 -7.60 -8.59 21.10
CA ALA A 1071 -6.95 -9.30 20.00
C ALA A 1071 -5.60 -8.67 19.60
N LEU A 1072 -5.53 -7.35 19.41
CA LEU A 1072 -4.35 -6.66 18.85
C LEU A 1072 -3.34 -6.18 19.90
N VAL A 1073 -3.79 -5.88 21.11
CA VAL A 1073 -2.94 -5.27 22.15
C VAL A 1073 -2.59 -6.27 23.26
N VAL A 1074 -3.52 -7.14 23.65
CA VAL A 1074 -3.30 -8.12 24.73
C VAL A 1074 -2.75 -9.43 24.20
N VAL A 1075 -3.39 -10.03 23.18
CA VAL A 1075 -2.98 -11.32 22.59
C VAL A 1075 -1.95 -11.14 21.46
N ASP A 1076 -1.97 -10.00 20.79
CA ASP A 1076 -1.18 -9.71 19.58
C ASP A 1076 -1.39 -10.73 18.44
N ASN A 1077 -2.63 -11.11 18.20
CA ASN A 1077 -3.00 -12.04 17.13
C ASN A 1077 -4.13 -11.46 16.26
N ARG A 1078 -3.84 -11.23 14.98
CA ARG A 1078 -4.83 -10.75 14.01
C ARG A 1078 -5.90 -11.79 13.64
N GLY A 1079 -5.64 -13.08 13.86
CA GLY A 1079 -6.64 -14.14 13.68
C GLY A 1079 -7.77 -14.10 14.71
N GLU A 1080 -7.62 -13.31 15.78
CA GLU A 1080 -8.61 -13.08 16.84
C GLU A 1080 -9.53 -11.88 16.57
N LEU A 1081 -9.40 -11.22 15.41
CA LEU A 1081 -10.20 -10.05 15.07
C LEU A 1081 -11.61 -10.43 14.63
N ILE A 1082 -12.59 -9.74 15.22
CA ILE A 1082 -14.01 -9.86 14.85
C ILE A 1082 -14.41 -8.74 13.90
N HIS A 1083 -13.85 -7.54 14.09
CA HIS A 1083 -14.12 -6.41 13.22
C HIS A 1083 -13.15 -6.35 12.03
N ALA A 1084 -13.67 -6.14 10.83
CA ALA A 1084 -12.88 -6.18 9.59
C ALA A 1084 -11.88 -5.01 9.45
N GLN A 1085 -12.13 -3.88 10.11
CA GLN A 1085 -11.26 -2.69 10.08
C GLN A 1085 -11.05 -2.15 11.50
N PRO A 1086 -10.24 -2.81 12.33
CA PRO A 1086 -9.97 -2.33 13.68
C PRO A 1086 -9.09 -1.08 13.64
N GLY A 1087 -9.21 -0.23 14.66
CA GLY A 1087 -8.27 0.88 14.85
C GLY A 1087 -6.83 0.39 15.03
N SER A 1088 -5.84 1.25 14.79
CA SER A 1088 -4.44 0.91 15.10
C SER A 1088 -4.25 0.65 16.60
N LYS A 1089 -3.21 -0.13 16.98
CA LYS A 1089 -2.90 -0.40 18.40
C LYS A 1089 -2.80 0.87 19.26
N ASN A 1090 -2.32 1.97 18.68
CA ASN A 1090 -2.23 3.27 19.37
C ASN A 1090 -3.59 3.93 19.52
N GLN A 1091 -4.44 3.90 18.49
CA GLN A 1091 -5.81 4.42 18.57
C GLN A 1091 -6.64 3.64 19.59
N LEU A 1092 -6.56 2.30 19.59
CA LEU A 1092 -7.26 1.45 20.56
C LEU A 1092 -6.79 1.72 21.99
N ARG A 1093 -5.48 1.83 22.23
CA ARG A 1093 -4.94 2.23 23.54
C ARG A 1093 -5.42 3.60 23.99
N GLN A 1094 -5.53 4.55 23.07
CA GLN A 1094 -5.98 5.91 23.38
C GLN A 1094 -7.48 5.94 23.72
N VAL A 1095 -8.32 5.28 22.92
CA VAL A 1095 -9.78 5.24 23.14
C VAL A 1095 -10.13 4.49 24.42
N LEU A 1096 -9.49 3.35 24.71
CA LEU A 1096 -9.73 2.56 25.92
C LEU A 1096 -8.97 3.06 27.16
N ALA A 1097 -8.08 4.05 27.05
CA ALA A 1097 -7.32 4.55 28.19
C ALA A 1097 -8.18 4.90 29.42
N PRO A 1098 -9.36 5.58 29.28
CA PRO A 1098 -10.23 5.87 30.43
C PRO A 1098 -10.81 4.61 31.09
N LEU A 1099 -11.21 3.61 30.29
CA LEU A 1099 -11.71 2.33 30.79
C LEU A 1099 -10.62 1.55 31.55
N LEU A 1100 -9.40 1.50 31.00
CA LEU A 1100 -8.30 0.75 31.60
C LEU A 1100 -7.74 1.43 32.86
N GLN A 1101 -7.88 2.75 32.97
CA GLN A 1101 -7.45 3.51 34.14
C GLN A 1101 -8.38 3.32 35.33
N ASP A 1102 -9.70 3.36 35.11
CA ASP A 1102 -10.70 3.06 36.14
C ASP A 1102 -11.93 2.35 35.53
N PRO A 1103 -11.91 1.01 35.45
CA PRO A 1103 -13.04 0.26 34.91
C PRO A 1103 -14.29 0.29 35.81
N LYS A 1104 -14.23 0.89 37.01
CA LYS A 1104 -15.41 1.08 37.87
C LYS A 1104 -16.13 2.40 37.59
N ASP A 1105 -15.51 3.34 36.87
CA ASP A 1105 -16.13 4.62 36.54
C ASP A 1105 -17.27 4.44 35.54
N ALA A 1106 -18.48 4.78 35.98
CA ALA A 1106 -19.70 4.73 35.16
C ALA A 1106 -19.68 5.75 34.01
N SER A 1107 -18.78 6.75 34.03
CA SER A 1107 -18.61 7.71 32.93
C SER A 1107 -18.10 7.07 31.62
N ASN A 1108 -17.60 5.83 31.69
CA ASN A 1108 -17.18 5.02 30.55
C ASN A 1108 -18.36 4.34 29.81
N LEU A 1109 -19.57 4.34 30.38
CA LEU A 1109 -20.76 3.81 29.71
C LEU A 1109 -21.14 4.64 28.48
N PRO A 1110 -21.84 4.06 27.49
CA PRO A 1110 -22.32 4.81 26.32
C PRO A 1110 -23.17 6.01 26.74
N LYS A 1111 -22.92 7.17 26.12
CA LYS A 1111 -23.67 8.43 26.36
C LYS A 1111 -25.07 8.44 25.77
#